data_AF-A0AAD6SS32-F1
#
_entry.id   AF-A0AAD6SS32-F1
#
_cell.length_a   1.000
_cell.length_b   1.000
_cell.length_c   1.000
_cell.angle_alpha   90.00
_cell.angle_beta   90.00
_cell.angle_gamma   90.00
#
_symmetry.space_group_name_H-M   'P 1'
#
loop_
_entity.id
_entity.type
_entity.pdbx_description
1 polymer ?
#
loop_
_entity_poly.entity_id
_entity_poly.type
_entity_poly.pdbx_seq_one_letter_code
_entity_poly.pdbx_strand_id
1 'polypeptide(L)'
;MVNSRLRSVYFGKRSPLSTSSFVASDELPDADPYPHCYLPIHFWLDEGLVTKHLTMHPMVGRPVFLPADIRNASGNGGGVLFGYMEDRILSHFAKFKMEVYQQTLRVIFASLKGRGWDGEPIDCWDNIVRVFHPGILILSLDGKEAAYFNACQAALADHPCPKCLVHKCDLHQLTKGFVLRTSDGHHESCCSEGFTSDKKIQWPPWDPFLPFTSKTQHFLWDYRFSDPYAAYSYDTLHSDDLGKWGHHLWPLLLEVLEERGCKGAFAENMREFSWWPGLKHFKEVTTIHFADGQAFYGILKCVLPCIVQLMPLNDPLVHCIRSYQRYRLMSGMHCMPMRRLDRLKELIKDYEHWCSRMSEKYGKDFGFFKQHATSHIIEDICTKGTSNHGSTRPGEGFQQEAAQAYNRTNFKNVTPLVQVQPAPEPNAAFRFGVHASSRNIEPEPNPEPKTASPGKLPAASWRFGSPERLVNSKSFEQSLELAGFRVHDFDLMLRDFIAEHYPADQVTYKECIQIRPYKYAHITYQSLEDWRGVRDIVRCNPSFHGHTRHDSVLGCLFARLYALLRCKLENGRQIDLALVREFKPNKWKPKTRWAGCQVHEEVKGYFLLLMDYVIRGALLTPVPGKGKENLHFFVDTVDADMFLRADQN
;
A
#
# COMPACT_ATOMS: atom_id res chain seq x y z
N MET A 1 25.69 -18.19 33.59
CA MET A 1 24.45 -18.98 33.45
C MET A 1 23.20 -18.10 33.36
N VAL A 2 23.18 -17.08 32.48
CA VAL A 2 21.98 -16.23 32.23
C VAL A 2 21.69 -16.05 30.73
N ASN A 3 22.44 -16.70 29.83
CA ASN A 3 22.32 -16.49 28.38
C ASN A 3 21.68 -17.65 27.59
N SER A 4 21.05 -18.63 28.25
CA SER A 4 20.43 -19.79 27.57
C SER A 4 18.91 -19.90 27.72
N ARG A 5 18.23 -18.94 28.36
CA ARG A 5 16.78 -19.02 28.66
C ARG A 5 15.86 -18.08 27.88
N LEU A 6 16.37 -17.35 26.88
CA LEU A 6 15.53 -16.51 26.00
C LEU A 6 15.08 -17.19 24.70
N ARG A 7 15.48 -18.45 24.44
CA ARG A 7 15.08 -19.20 23.23
C ARG A 7 13.74 -19.94 23.30
N SER A 8 13.07 -20.05 24.46
CA SER A 8 11.92 -20.96 24.60
C SER A 8 10.58 -20.33 24.97
N VAL A 9 10.41 -19.00 24.93
CA VAL A 9 9.18 -18.34 25.44
C VAL A 9 8.28 -17.75 24.34
N TYR A 10 8.66 -17.79 23.06
CA TYR A 10 7.82 -17.30 21.95
C TYR A 10 7.39 -18.36 20.92
N PHE A 11 7.80 -19.61 21.07
CA PHE A 11 7.40 -20.67 20.15
C PHE A 11 6.28 -21.52 20.76
N GLY A 12 5.06 -20.97 20.73
CA GLY A 12 3.86 -21.80 20.78
C GLY A 12 3.87 -22.80 19.61
N LYS A 13 3.27 -23.98 19.83
CA LYS A 13 3.18 -25.09 18.88
C LYS A 13 3.05 -24.61 17.42
N ARG A 14 4.04 -24.95 16.59
CA ARG A 14 4.12 -24.62 15.16
C ARG A 14 2.86 -25.12 14.45
N SER A 15 2.21 -24.25 13.67
CA SER A 15 1.17 -24.66 12.73
C SER A 15 1.83 -25.33 11.50
N PRO A 16 1.10 -26.13 10.71
CA PRO A 16 1.66 -26.88 9.57
C PRO A 16 2.01 -26.00 8.35
N LEU A 17 1.81 -24.68 8.41
CA LEU A 17 2.10 -23.76 7.32
C LEU A 17 3.56 -23.31 7.44
N SER A 18 4.48 -24.19 7.04
CA SER A 18 5.92 -23.91 7.01
C SER A 18 6.23 -22.86 5.95
N THR A 19 6.68 -21.71 6.42
CA THR A 19 7.26 -20.58 5.69
C THR A 19 8.51 -21.03 4.91
N SER A 20 8.56 -20.81 3.60
CA SER A 20 9.63 -21.31 2.71
C SER A 20 11.04 -20.83 3.07
N SER A 21 11.19 -19.65 3.67
CA SER A 21 12.48 -19.15 4.20
C SER A 21 12.97 -19.94 5.42
N PHE A 22 12.06 -20.50 6.22
CA PHE A 22 12.39 -21.36 7.35
C PHE A 22 12.68 -22.78 6.87
N VAL A 23 11.98 -23.26 5.83
CA VAL A 23 12.29 -24.54 5.17
C VAL A 23 13.71 -24.52 4.59
N ALA A 24 14.06 -23.47 3.84
CA ALA A 24 15.42 -23.32 3.31
C ALA A 24 16.48 -23.23 4.42
N SER A 25 16.17 -22.61 5.55
CA SER A 25 17.09 -22.51 6.71
C SER A 25 17.25 -23.85 7.45
N ASP A 26 16.18 -24.64 7.52
CA ASP A 26 16.17 -25.97 8.15
C ASP A 26 16.90 -27.03 7.28
N GLU A 27 17.07 -26.77 5.99
CA GLU A 27 17.83 -27.62 5.05
C GLU A 27 19.33 -27.28 4.95
N LEU A 28 19.78 -26.21 5.62
CA LEU A 28 21.20 -25.83 5.59
C LEU A 28 22.04 -26.83 6.36
N PRO A 29 23.31 -27.04 5.96
CA PRO A 29 24.24 -27.84 6.75
C PRO A 29 24.42 -27.30 8.16
N ASP A 30 24.75 -28.20 9.09
CA ASP A 30 25.23 -27.81 10.42
C ASP A 30 26.51 -26.98 10.30
N ALA A 31 26.77 -26.15 11.32
CA ALA A 31 27.96 -25.31 11.31
C ALA A 31 29.25 -26.14 11.42
N ASP A 32 30.08 -26.15 10.36
CA ASP A 32 31.41 -26.76 10.38
C ASP A 32 32.37 -26.13 9.35
N PRO A 33 33.40 -25.36 9.75
CA PRO A 33 33.56 -24.69 11.05
C PRO A 33 32.70 -23.42 11.16
N TYR A 34 32.03 -23.01 10.09
CA TYR A 34 31.32 -21.74 9.96
C TYR A 34 29.81 -21.93 9.93
N PRO A 35 29.02 -20.98 10.47
CA PRO A 35 27.57 -21.03 10.35
C PRO A 35 27.13 -20.88 8.90
N HIS A 36 26.19 -21.73 8.49
CA HIS A 36 25.52 -21.65 7.18
C HIS A 36 24.32 -20.71 7.27
N CYS A 37 24.12 -19.87 6.24
CA CYS A 37 23.07 -18.87 6.18
C CYS A 37 22.41 -18.88 4.80
N TYR A 38 21.07 -18.86 4.77
CA TYR A 38 20.34 -18.65 3.54
C TYR A 38 20.42 -17.17 3.14
N LEU A 39 20.73 -16.90 1.88
CA LEU A 39 20.80 -15.56 1.30
C LEU A 39 19.62 -15.35 0.33
N PRO A 40 18.43 -14.93 0.83
CA PRO A 40 17.26 -14.73 0.01
C PRO A 40 17.38 -13.48 -0.87
N ILE A 41 17.14 -13.66 -2.16
CA ILE A 41 17.20 -12.63 -3.19
C ILE A 41 15.79 -12.31 -3.67
N HIS A 42 15.50 -11.01 -3.75
CA HIS A 42 14.36 -10.48 -4.48
C HIS A 42 14.83 -10.07 -5.86
N PHE A 43 14.22 -10.61 -6.90
CA PHE A 43 14.52 -10.29 -8.28
C PHE A 43 13.36 -9.54 -8.93
N TRP A 44 13.68 -8.45 -9.63
CA TRP A 44 12.72 -7.68 -10.42
C TRP A 44 13.27 -7.43 -11.82
N LEU A 45 12.38 -7.50 -12.79
CA LEU A 45 12.63 -7.28 -14.21
C LEU A 45 11.36 -6.70 -14.83
N ASP A 46 11.48 -5.62 -15.57
CA ASP A 46 10.36 -5.10 -16.35
C ASP A 46 10.86 -4.31 -17.55
N GLU A 47 10.03 -4.22 -18.58
CA GLU A 47 10.25 -3.40 -19.75
C GLU A 47 10.19 -1.91 -19.37
N GLY A 48 11.20 -1.13 -19.74
CA GLY A 48 11.24 0.29 -19.40
C GLY A 48 12.07 1.11 -20.36
N LEU A 49 11.67 2.38 -20.53
CA LEU A 49 12.46 3.37 -21.25
C LEU A 49 13.71 3.70 -20.44
N VAL A 50 14.86 3.20 -20.88
CA VAL A 50 16.17 3.58 -20.34
C VAL A 50 16.61 4.92 -20.94
N THR A 51 16.14 5.22 -22.15
CA THR A 51 16.36 6.49 -22.84
C THR A 51 15.06 6.91 -23.54
N LYS A 52 15.01 8.13 -24.11
CA LYS A 52 13.85 8.58 -24.90
C LYS A 52 13.50 7.67 -26.09
N HIS A 53 14.45 6.86 -26.57
CA HIS A 53 14.31 6.07 -27.79
C HIS A 53 14.71 4.60 -27.62
N LEU A 54 15.05 4.16 -26.41
CA LEU A 54 15.55 2.83 -26.15
C LEU A 54 14.84 2.22 -24.95
N THR A 55 14.14 1.13 -25.24
CA THR A 55 13.50 0.27 -24.26
C THR A 55 14.42 -0.90 -23.94
N MET A 56 14.60 -1.18 -22.66
CA MET A 56 15.34 -2.35 -22.18
C MET A 56 14.65 -2.90 -20.94
N HIS A 57 15.07 -4.10 -20.54
CA HIS A 57 14.61 -4.75 -19.33
C HIS A 57 15.74 -4.73 -18.29
N PRO A 58 15.81 -3.71 -17.40
CA PRO A 58 16.71 -3.73 -16.25
C PRO A 58 16.43 -4.92 -15.33
N MET A 59 17.51 -5.53 -14.86
CA MET A 59 17.48 -6.67 -13.93
C MET A 59 18.02 -6.25 -12.58
N VAL A 60 17.17 -6.20 -11.55
CA VAL A 60 17.54 -5.67 -10.23
C VAL A 60 17.38 -6.76 -9.16
N GLY A 61 18.47 -7.01 -8.44
CA GLY A 61 18.49 -7.88 -7.26
C GLY A 61 18.44 -7.08 -5.96
N ARG A 62 17.72 -7.57 -4.96
CA ARG A 62 17.62 -6.93 -3.63
C ARG A 62 17.80 -7.97 -2.51
N PRO A 63 18.52 -7.62 -1.42
CA PRO A 63 18.67 -8.51 -0.27
C PRO A 63 17.39 -8.55 0.56
N VAL A 64 16.75 -9.71 0.69
CA VAL A 64 15.46 -9.83 1.40
C VAL A 64 15.61 -9.77 2.93
N PHE A 65 16.82 -10.01 3.46
CA PHE A 65 17.13 -9.94 4.89
C PHE A 65 17.18 -8.50 5.44
N LEU A 66 17.06 -7.46 4.59
CA LEU A 66 16.94 -6.07 5.02
C LEU A 66 15.46 -5.67 5.17
N PRO A 67 15.12 -4.79 6.14
CA PRO A 67 13.81 -4.17 6.22
C PRO A 67 13.40 -3.52 4.90
N ALA A 68 12.12 -3.65 4.51
CA ALA A 68 11.60 -3.10 3.25
C ALA A 68 11.91 -1.61 3.08
N ASP A 69 11.82 -0.83 4.17
CA ASP A 69 12.09 0.61 4.19
C ASP A 69 13.55 0.95 3.82
N ILE A 70 14.48 0.01 4.02
CA ILE A 70 15.89 0.16 3.63
C ILE A 70 16.10 -0.44 2.23
N ARG A 71 15.63 -1.67 2.02
CA ARG A 71 15.79 -2.45 0.79
C ARG A 71 15.16 -1.79 -0.45
N ASN A 72 14.07 -1.05 -0.25
CA ASN A 72 13.32 -0.39 -1.32
C ASN A 72 13.64 1.12 -1.40
N ALA A 73 14.52 1.65 -0.55
CA ALA A 73 14.94 3.06 -0.58
C ALA A 73 15.87 3.35 -1.76
N SER A 74 16.14 4.62 -2.05
CA SER A 74 17.19 5.01 -3.01
C SER A 74 18.58 4.95 -2.37
N GLY A 75 19.63 4.75 -3.20
CA GLY A 75 21.02 4.69 -2.75
C GLY A 75 21.46 3.29 -2.27
N ASN A 76 22.28 3.21 -1.23
CA ASN A 76 22.95 1.97 -0.78
C ASN A 76 22.00 0.81 -0.41
N GLY A 77 20.73 1.09 -0.12
CA GLY A 77 19.72 0.07 0.15
C GLY A 77 18.94 -0.40 -1.09
N GLY A 78 18.98 0.33 -2.21
CA GLY A 78 17.97 0.28 -3.29
C GLY A 78 18.02 -0.87 -4.28
N GLY A 79 18.90 -1.84 -4.04
CA GLY A 79 19.14 -2.96 -4.93
C GLY A 79 20.33 -2.77 -5.86
N VAL A 80 20.76 -3.88 -6.42
CA VAL A 80 21.91 -3.99 -7.32
C VAL A 80 21.39 -4.27 -8.73
N LEU A 81 21.79 -3.44 -9.69
CA LEU A 81 21.55 -3.67 -11.11
C LEU A 81 22.50 -4.76 -11.61
N PHE A 82 21.96 -5.90 -12.01
CA PHE A 82 22.71 -7.01 -12.59
C PHE A 82 23.00 -6.82 -14.08
N GLY A 83 22.14 -6.08 -14.78
CA GLY A 83 22.33 -5.78 -16.20
C GLY A 83 21.05 -5.34 -16.90
N TYR A 84 21.11 -5.26 -18.23
CA TYR A 84 19.98 -4.94 -19.10
C TYR A 84 19.81 -6.03 -20.16
N MET A 85 18.58 -6.37 -20.48
CA MET A 85 18.23 -7.18 -21.64
C MET A 85 17.55 -6.30 -22.71
N GLU A 86 18.08 -6.31 -23.93
CA GLU A 86 17.65 -5.41 -25.00
C GLU A 86 16.38 -5.90 -25.71
N ASP A 87 15.43 -4.98 -25.93
CA ASP A 87 14.12 -5.31 -26.49
C ASP A 87 14.12 -5.59 -28.00
N ARG A 88 15.14 -5.13 -28.75
CA ARG A 88 15.25 -5.37 -30.21
C ARG A 88 15.26 -6.85 -30.61
N ILE A 89 15.59 -7.74 -29.66
CA ILE A 89 15.60 -9.19 -29.84
C ILE A 89 14.20 -9.80 -29.65
N LEU A 90 13.27 -9.12 -28.98
CA LEU A 90 12.06 -9.71 -28.41
C LEU A 90 10.80 -9.60 -29.27
N SER A 91 10.90 -9.04 -30.48
CA SER A 91 9.75 -8.44 -31.17
C SER A 91 8.95 -9.33 -32.13
N HIS A 92 9.26 -10.62 -32.32
CA HIS A 92 8.61 -11.39 -33.40
C HIS A 92 7.94 -12.72 -33.01
N PHE A 93 8.29 -13.37 -31.89
CA PHE A 93 7.62 -14.64 -31.47
C PHE A 93 7.65 -14.84 -29.95
N ALA A 94 6.50 -15.11 -29.33
CA ALA A 94 6.39 -15.28 -27.88
C ALA A 94 7.31 -16.40 -27.33
N LYS A 95 7.41 -17.54 -28.04
CA LYS A 95 8.31 -18.65 -27.68
C LYS A 95 9.78 -18.23 -27.72
N PHE A 96 10.17 -17.47 -28.74
CA PHE A 96 11.53 -16.94 -28.86
C PHE A 96 11.85 -15.98 -27.71
N LYS A 97 10.91 -15.08 -27.34
CA LYS A 97 11.05 -14.22 -26.16
C LYS A 97 11.29 -15.04 -24.89
N MET A 98 10.51 -16.10 -24.65
CA MET A 98 10.72 -17.00 -23.51
C MET A 98 12.12 -17.65 -23.53
N GLU A 99 12.55 -18.19 -24.67
CA GLU A 99 13.88 -18.82 -24.80
C GLU A 99 15.02 -17.83 -24.52
N VAL A 100 14.92 -16.59 -25.05
CA VAL A 100 15.88 -15.52 -24.78
C VAL A 100 15.92 -15.19 -23.28
N TYR A 101 14.76 -15.06 -22.63
CA TYR A 101 14.68 -14.85 -21.18
C TYR A 101 15.45 -15.93 -20.42
N GLN A 102 15.17 -17.20 -20.72
CA GLN A 102 15.81 -18.32 -20.02
C GLN A 102 17.33 -18.33 -20.24
N GLN A 103 17.80 -18.12 -21.47
CA GLN A 103 19.25 -18.13 -21.77
C GLN A 103 19.98 -16.94 -21.17
N THR A 104 19.43 -15.73 -21.28
CA THR A 104 20.04 -14.53 -20.71
C THR A 104 20.14 -14.62 -19.19
N LEU A 105 19.05 -15.03 -18.52
CA LEU A 105 19.04 -15.17 -17.06
C LEU A 105 19.93 -16.32 -16.59
N ARG A 106 20.03 -17.42 -17.35
CA ARG A 106 20.98 -18.51 -17.05
C ARG A 106 22.42 -18.01 -17.01
N VAL A 107 22.83 -17.14 -17.93
CA VAL A 107 24.18 -16.56 -17.95
C VAL A 107 24.39 -15.63 -16.76
N ILE A 108 23.42 -14.77 -16.45
CA ILE A 108 23.52 -13.78 -15.37
C ILE A 108 23.61 -14.46 -13.99
N PHE A 109 22.81 -15.51 -13.79
CA PHE A 109 22.75 -16.24 -12.52
C PHE A 109 23.70 -17.44 -12.44
N ALA A 110 24.50 -17.72 -13.48
CA ALA A 110 25.36 -18.90 -13.56
C ALA A 110 26.25 -19.09 -12.32
N SER A 111 26.77 -17.99 -11.75
CA SER A 111 27.61 -18.02 -10.55
C SER A 111 26.87 -18.47 -9.29
N LEU A 112 25.54 -18.30 -9.23
CA LEU A 112 24.74 -18.70 -8.08
C LEU A 112 24.39 -20.20 -8.08
N LYS A 113 24.46 -20.88 -9.23
CA LYS A 113 24.09 -22.31 -9.34
C LYS A 113 24.88 -23.17 -8.36
N GLY A 114 26.21 -23.15 -8.43
CA GLY A 114 27.07 -23.91 -7.51
C GLY A 114 26.97 -23.40 -6.07
N ARG A 115 27.01 -22.06 -5.89
CA ARG A 115 26.94 -21.42 -4.57
C ARG A 115 25.66 -21.75 -3.80
N GLY A 116 24.53 -21.96 -4.48
CA GLY A 116 23.29 -22.39 -3.82
C GLY A 116 23.43 -23.76 -3.15
N TRP A 117 24.15 -24.70 -3.79
CA TRP A 117 24.40 -26.04 -3.28
C TRP A 117 25.51 -26.06 -2.23
N ASP A 118 26.67 -25.54 -2.60
CA ASP A 118 27.91 -25.67 -1.82
C ASP A 118 28.08 -24.57 -0.77
N GLY A 119 27.43 -23.42 -0.98
CA GLY A 119 27.62 -22.21 -0.18
C GLY A 119 28.88 -21.44 -0.57
N GLU A 120 28.96 -20.17 -0.14
CA GLU A 120 30.15 -19.32 -0.29
C GLU A 120 30.54 -18.75 1.07
N PRO A 121 31.76 -18.99 1.58
CA PRO A 121 32.25 -18.34 2.80
C PRO A 121 32.50 -16.86 2.56
N ILE A 122 31.92 -16.00 3.40
CA ILE A 122 32.08 -14.54 3.33
C ILE A 122 32.44 -13.99 4.71
N ASP A 123 33.48 -13.16 4.74
CA ASP A 123 33.85 -12.34 5.90
C ASP A 123 32.78 -11.26 6.12
N CYS A 124 32.01 -11.39 7.20
CA CYS A 124 30.99 -10.41 7.56
C CYS A 124 31.60 -9.23 8.34
N TRP A 125 30.88 -8.11 8.38
CA TRP A 125 31.28 -6.89 9.10
C TRP A 125 31.59 -7.11 10.59
N ASP A 126 30.97 -8.10 11.23
CA ASP A 126 31.20 -8.46 12.62
C ASP A 126 32.41 -9.40 12.82
N ASN A 127 33.24 -9.57 11.79
CA ASN A 127 34.40 -10.46 11.75
C ASN A 127 34.06 -11.94 11.94
N ILE A 128 32.81 -12.33 11.67
CA ILE A 128 32.39 -13.73 11.66
C ILE A 128 32.28 -14.18 10.20
N VAL A 129 33.05 -15.20 9.82
CA VAL A 129 32.88 -15.88 8.53
C VAL A 129 31.55 -16.63 8.57
N ARG A 130 30.73 -16.45 7.53
CA ARG A 130 29.49 -17.21 7.35
C ARG A 130 29.46 -17.81 5.95
N VAL A 131 28.90 -19.02 5.81
CA VAL A 131 28.73 -19.67 4.52
C VAL A 131 27.34 -19.35 3.99
N PHE A 132 27.26 -18.56 2.92
CA PHE A 132 25.98 -18.11 2.37
C PHE A 132 25.52 -18.97 1.19
N HIS A 133 24.26 -19.38 1.23
CA HIS A 133 23.60 -20.11 0.15
C HIS A 133 22.54 -19.20 -0.52
N PRO A 134 22.81 -18.66 -1.72
CA PRO A 134 21.87 -17.79 -2.42
C PRO A 134 20.67 -18.54 -3.00
N GLY A 135 19.51 -17.86 -3.00
CA GLY A 135 18.33 -18.32 -3.73
C GLY A 135 17.36 -17.18 -4.03
N ILE A 136 16.67 -17.26 -5.17
CA ILE A 136 15.62 -16.30 -5.55
C ILE A 136 14.34 -16.68 -4.81
N LEU A 137 14.02 -15.94 -3.76
CA LEU A 137 12.83 -16.15 -2.93
C LEU A 137 11.62 -15.38 -3.45
N ILE A 138 11.86 -14.17 -3.97
CA ILE A 138 10.82 -13.26 -4.44
C ILE A 138 11.10 -12.87 -5.88
N LEU A 139 10.14 -13.11 -6.74
CA LEU A 139 10.13 -12.65 -8.12
C LEU A 139 8.99 -11.63 -8.26
N SER A 140 9.38 -10.35 -8.31
CA SER A 140 8.47 -9.22 -8.48
C SER A 140 8.43 -8.85 -9.95
N LEU A 141 7.38 -9.29 -10.64
CA LEU A 141 7.16 -9.05 -12.07
C LEU A 141 5.71 -8.64 -12.28
N ASP A 142 5.46 -7.87 -13.33
CA ASP A 142 4.11 -7.68 -13.82
C ASP A 142 3.57 -9.00 -14.43
N GLY A 143 2.27 -9.05 -14.74
CA GLY A 143 1.66 -10.30 -15.21
C GLY A 143 2.16 -10.78 -16.58
N LYS A 144 2.59 -9.85 -17.46
CA LYS A 144 3.11 -10.19 -18.79
C LYS A 144 4.51 -10.79 -18.65
N GLU A 145 5.36 -10.15 -17.87
CA GLU A 145 6.74 -10.58 -17.63
C GLU A 145 6.79 -11.85 -16.78
N ALA A 146 5.86 -12.01 -15.82
CA ALA A 146 5.70 -13.26 -15.10
C ALA A 146 5.37 -14.44 -16.03
N ALA A 147 4.57 -14.22 -17.07
CA ALA A 147 4.26 -15.26 -18.03
C ALA A 147 5.50 -15.66 -18.85
N TYR A 148 6.29 -14.69 -19.34
CA TYR A 148 7.51 -14.99 -20.08
C TYR A 148 8.58 -15.66 -19.20
N PHE A 149 8.77 -15.16 -17.98
CA PHE A 149 9.71 -15.73 -17.02
C PHE A 149 9.34 -17.18 -16.69
N ASN A 150 8.07 -17.46 -16.40
CA ASN A 150 7.61 -18.80 -16.01
C ASN A 150 7.25 -19.71 -17.20
N ALA A 151 7.67 -19.38 -18.42
CA ALA A 151 7.41 -20.17 -19.63
C ALA A 151 5.91 -20.49 -19.86
N CYS A 152 5.04 -19.52 -19.52
CA CYS A 152 3.60 -19.59 -19.69
C CYS A 152 3.18 -18.75 -20.91
N GLN A 153 2.24 -19.24 -21.74
CA GLN A 153 1.77 -18.51 -22.93
C GLN A 153 0.75 -17.39 -22.61
N ALA A 154 0.77 -16.86 -21.38
CA ALA A 154 -0.09 -15.78 -20.89
C ALA A 154 -1.58 -16.00 -21.28
N ALA A 155 -2.26 -14.96 -21.75
CA ALA A 155 -3.69 -14.97 -22.06
C ALA A 155 -4.14 -15.95 -23.16
N LEU A 156 -3.22 -16.46 -23.99
CA LEU A 156 -3.54 -17.43 -25.03
C LEU A 156 -3.55 -18.88 -24.50
N ALA A 157 -3.03 -19.09 -23.28
CA ALA A 157 -3.01 -20.42 -22.66
C ALA A 157 -4.38 -20.81 -22.10
N ASP A 158 -4.71 -22.11 -22.19
CA ASP A 158 -5.84 -22.67 -21.45
C ASP A 158 -5.62 -22.62 -19.94
N HIS A 159 -4.36 -22.59 -19.49
CA HIS A 159 -3.98 -22.43 -18.08
C HIS A 159 -3.04 -21.23 -17.89
N PRO A 160 -3.58 -19.99 -17.86
CA PRO A 160 -2.77 -18.78 -18.00
C PRO A 160 -2.06 -18.33 -16.72
N CYS A 161 -2.33 -18.94 -15.57
CA CYS A 161 -1.69 -18.58 -14.31
C CYS A 161 -0.25 -19.13 -14.23
N PRO A 162 0.76 -18.29 -13.93
CA PRO A 162 2.13 -18.75 -13.69
C PRO A 162 2.29 -19.59 -12.42
N LYS A 163 1.32 -19.63 -11.51
CA LYS A 163 1.44 -20.36 -10.24
C LYS A 163 0.69 -21.68 -10.18
N CYS A 164 -0.39 -21.79 -10.93
CA CYS A 164 -1.30 -22.92 -10.81
C CYS A 164 -1.91 -23.30 -12.16
N LEU A 165 -2.51 -24.47 -12.19
CA LEU A 165 -3.16 -25.06 -13.35
C LEU A 165 -4.65 -24.67 -13.42
N VAL A 166 -5.02 -23.46 -13.03
CA VAL A 166 -6.39 -22.95 -13.24
C VAL A 166 -6.71 -22.89 -14.73
N HIS A 167 -7.86 -23.39 -15.14
CA HIS A 167 -8.33 -23.27 -16.52
C HIS A 167 -8.86 -21.85 -16.77
N LYS A 168 -8.73 -21.30 -17.98
CA LYS A 168 -9.15 -19.94 -18.33
C LYS A 168 -10.62 -19.63 -18.00
N CYS A 169 -11.50 -20.63 -18.05
CA CYS A 169 -12.91 -20.49 -17.67
C CYS A 169 -13.14 -20.32 -16.16
N ASP A 170 -12.17 -20.72 -15.34
CA ASP A 170 -12.26 -20.74 -13.87
C ASP A 170 -11.51 -19.57 -13.20
N LEU A 171 -10.94 -18.63 -13.98
CA LEU A 171 -10.14 -17.51 -13.45
C LEU A 171 -10.90 -16.60 -12.46
N HIS A 172 -12.22 -16.55 -12.56
CA HIS A 172 -13.07 -15.76 -11.68
C HIS A 172 -13.31 -16.43 -10.30
N GLN A 173 -12.99 -17.71 -10.13
CA GLN A 173 -13.16 -18.46 -8.87
C GLN A 173 -11.91 -18.26 -8.00
N LEU A 174 -11.97 -17.30 -7.07
CA LEU A 174 -10.83 -16.88 -6.23
C LEU A 174 -10.66 -17.76 -4.99
N THR A 175 -11.74 -18.39 -4.53
CA THR A 175 -11.80 -19.21 -3.32
C THR A 175 -11.59 -20.70 -3.61
N LYS A 176 -11.64 -21.10 -4.88
CA LYS A 176 -11.36 -22.47 -5.31
C LYS A 176 -9.86 -22.75 -5.28
N GLY A 177 -9.49 -23.90 -4.72
CA GLY A 177 -8.12 -24.39 -4.78
C GLY A 177 -7.81 -24.98 -6.15
N PHE A 178 -6.64 -24.66 -6.69
CA PHE A 178 -6.12 -25.22 -7.94
C PHE A 178 -4.75 -25.84 -7.69
N VAL A 179 -4.40 -26.86 -8.48
CA VAL A 179 -3.10 -27.52 -8.41
C VAL A 179 -2.00 -26.52 -8.76
N LEU A 180 -1.00 -26.39 -7.89
CA LEU A 180 0.14 -25.51 -8.11
C LEU A 180 1.07 -26.09 -9.20
N ARG A 181 1.72 -25.20 -9.94
CA ARG A 181 2.81 -25.55 -10.85
C ARG A 181 4.06 -25.86 -10.03
N THR A 182 4.81 -26.88 -10.44
CA THR A 182 6.06 -27.28 -9.80
C THR A 182 7.15 -27.39 -10.86
N SER A 183 8.40 -27.17 -10.44
CA SER A 183 9.56 -27.38 -11.30
C SER A 183 9.58 -28.79 -11.89
N ASP A 184 9.30 -29.81 -11.08
CA ASP A 184 9.25 -31.22 -11.51
C ASP A 184 8.16 -31.44 -12.56
N GLY A 185 6.94 -30.94 -12.34
CA GLY A 185 5.85 -31.11 -13.29
C GLY A 185 6.13 -30.44 -14.64
N HIS A 186 6.77 -29.26 -14.63
CA HIS A 186 7.19 -28.64 -15.88
C HIS A 186 8.35 -29.40 -16.55
N HIS A 187 9.34 -29.85 -15.76
CA HIS A 187 10.45 -30.65 -16.28
C HIS A 187 9.95 -31.93 -16.95
N GLU A 188 9.04 -32.68 -16.33
CA GLU A 188 8.39 -33.86 -16.90
C GLU A 188 7.68 -33.55 -18.22
N SER A 189 6.89 -32.46 -18.27
CA SER A 189 6.23 -32.03 -19.51
C SER A 189 7.20 -31.61 -20.62
N CYS A 190 8.39 -31.13 -20.28
CA CYS A 190 9.44 -30.81 -21.25
C CYS A 190 10.18 -32.06 -21.74
N CYS A 191 10.38 -33.05 -20.87
CA CYS A 191 11.12 -34.27 -21.16
C CYS A 191 10.27 -35.39 -21.77
N SER A 192 8.94 -35.26 -21.77
CA SER A 192 8.03 -36.18 -22.45
C SER A 192 8.08 -36.01 -23.98
N GLU A 193 9.21 -36.40 -24.59
CA GLU A 193 9.33 -36.69 -26.02
C GLU A 193 10.00 -38.06 -26.19
N GLY A 194 9.16 -39.10 -26.28
CA GLY A 194 9.60 -40.46 -26.48
C GLY A 194 8.54 -41.38 -27.05
N PHE A 195 7.71 -40.95 -28.02
CA PHE A 195 7.01 -41.88 -28.92
C PHE A 195 6.78 -41.24 -30.31
N THR A 196 7.71 -41.57 -31.21
CA THR A 196 7.64 -41.75 -32.68
C THR A 196 6.60 -41.01 -33.52
N SER A 197 7.10 -40.46 -34.62
CA SER A 197 6.44 -39.91 -35.80
C SER A 197 5.50 -40.86 -36.59
N ASP A 198 4.96 -41.92 -35.99
CA ASP A 198 4.02 -42.81 -36.66
C ASP A 198 2.99 -43.36 -35.67
N LYS A 199 1.82 -42.71 -35.65
CA LYS A 199 0.45 -43.23 -35.45
C LYS A 199 -0.41 -42.15 -34.80
N LYS A 200 -1.59 -41.93 -35.39
CA LYS A 200 -2.72 -41.22 -34.77
C LYS A 200 -3.08 -41.91 -33.45
N ILE A 201 -2.45 -41.51 -32.36
CA ILE A 201 -2.91 -41.83 -31.02
C ILE A 201 -3.76 -40.64 -30.58
N GLN A 202 -5.08 -40.85 -30.56
CA GLN A 202 -6.01 -39.99 -29.84
C GLN A 202 -5.64 -40.10 -28.35
N TRP A 203 -5.09 -39.03 -27.80
CA TRP A 203 -4.95 -38.87 -26.36
C TRP A 203 -6.34 -38.87 -25.71
N PRO A 204 -6.51 -39.47 -24.51
CA PRO A 204 -7.72 -39.25 -23.74
C PRO A 204 -7.90 -37.75 -23.51
N PRO A 205 -9.10 -37.17 -23.59
CA PRO A 205 -9.27 -35.71 -23.54
C PRO A 205 -8.93 -35.03 -22.19
N TRP A 206 -8.31 -35.74 -21.24
CA TRP A 206 -8.24 -35.33 -19.84
C TRP A 206 -6.99 -35.84 -19.09
N ASP A 207 -5.80 -35.71 -19.66
CA ASP A 207 -4.58 -35.78 -18.83
C ASP A 207 -4.22 -34.36 -18.34
N PRO A 208 -4.49 -34.01 -17.07
CA PRO A 208 -4.26 -32.66 -16.54
C PRO A 208 -2.79 -32.27 -16.42
N PHE A 209 -1.84 -33.19 -16.70
CA PHE A 209 -0.41 -32.95 -16.49
C PHE A 209 0.39 -32.64 -17.77
N LEU A 210 -0.16 -32.78 -18.99
CA LEU A 210 0.72 -33.06 -20.15
C LEU A 210 0.56 -32.27 -21.46
N PRO A 211 -0.18 -31.15 -21.58
CA PRO A 211 0.33 -30.13 -22.54
C PRO A 211 0.09 -28.63 -22.19
N PHE A 212 0.66 -28.04 -21.13
CA PHE A 212 0.19 -26.68 -20.72
C PHE A 212 1.23 -25.63 -20.27
N THR A 213 2.50 -25.83 -20.62
CA THR A 213 3.59 -24.83 -20.60
C THR A 213 4.29 -24.83 -21.97
N SER A 214 4.99 -23.77 -22.35
CA SER A 214 5.87 -23.90 -23.51
C SER A 214 6.91 -24.98 -23.22
N LYS A 215 7.37 -25.76 -24.21
CA LYS A 215 8.47 -26.75 -24.05
C LYS A 215 9.83 -26.07 -23.79
N THR A 216 9.84 -24.96 -23.09
CA THR A 216 11.01 -24.13 -22.84
C THR A 216 11.59 -24.52 -21.48
N GLN A 217 12.82 -25.01 -21.49
CA GLN A 217 13.53 -25.37 -20.25
C GLN A 217 13.73 -24.14 -19.37
N HIS A 218 13.42 -24.26 -18.08
CA HIS A 218 13.56 -23.16 -17.14
C HIS A 218 14.94 -23.18 -16.45
N PHE A 219 15.63 -22.04 -16.38
CA PHE A 219 17.00 -22.01 -15.85
C PHE A 219 17.07 -22.32 -14.34
N LEU A 220 16.04 -21.94 -13.56
CA LEU A 220 16.01 -22.16 -12.11
C LEU A 220 15.88 -23.62 -11.65
N TRP A 221 15.57 -24.58 -12.53
CA TRP A 221 15.47 -25.99 -12.14
C TRP A 221 16.74 -26.55 -11.51
N ASP A 222 17.89 -25.98 -11.88
CA ASP A 222 19.20 -26.39 -11.39
C ASP A 222 19.61 -25.74 -10.05
N TYR A 223 18.76 -24.88 -9.46
CA TYR A 223 19.10 -24.02 -8.34
C TYR A 223 18.39 -24.47 -7.05
N ARG A 224 19.17 -24.92 -6.07
CA ARG A 224 18.68 -25.54 -4.83
C ARG A 224 17.53 -24.80 -4.13
N PHE A 225 17.66 -23.48 -3.95
CA PHE A 225 16.75 -22.67 -3.16
C PHE A 225 15.92 -21.69 -4.00
N SER A 226 15.61 -22.07 -5.25
CA SER A 226 14.83 -21.22 -6.17
C SER A 226 13.85 -22.08 -6.98
N ASP A 227 12.56 -21.95 -6.71
CA ASP A 227 11.51 -22.47 -7.59
C ASP A 227 10.83 -21.29 -8.30
N PRO A 228 10.74 -21.28 -9.64
CA PRO A 228 10.22 -20.13 -10.39
C PRO A 228 8.76 -19.81 -10.07
N TYR A 229 7.94 -20.84 -9.88
CA TYR A 229 6.50 -20.72 -9.64
C TYR A 229 6.21 -20.26 -8.22
N ALA A 230 6.92 -20.85 -7.25
CA ALA A 230 6.86 -20.45 -5.86
C ALA A 230 7.45 -19.05 -5.67
N ALA A 231 8.50 -18.66 -6.40
CA ALA A 231 9.13 -17.35 -6.28
C ALA A 231 8.25 -16.21 -6.81
N TYR A 232 7.48 -16.42 -7.89
CA TYR A 232 6.57 -15.39 -8.43
C TYR A 232 5.64 -14.85 -7.34
N SER A 233 5.60 -13.53 -7.17
CA SER A 233 4.88 -12.89 -6.07
C SER A 233 3.71 -12.06 -6.56
N TYR A 234 2.67 -12.02 -5.75
CA TYR A 234 1.52 -11.16 -5.98
C TYR A 234 1.92 -9.67 -6.01
N ASP A 235 1.71 -9.02 -7.15
CA ASP A 235 1.94 -7.58 -7.29
C ASP A 235 0.64 -6.78 -7.15
N THR A 236 0.55 -6.00 -6.07
CA THR A 236 -0.59 -5.11 -5.80
C THR A 236 -0.69 -3.96 -6.80
N LEU A 237 0.39 -3.51 -7.43
CA LEU A 237 0.29 -2.38 -8.36
C LEU A 237 -0.42 -2.79 -9.65
N HIS A 238 0.14 -3.75 -10.38
CA HIS A 238 -0.40 -4.14 -11.67
C HIS A 238 -1.63 -5.02 -11.57
N SER A 239 -1.78 -5.79 -10.49
CA SER A 239 -2.96 -6.65 -10.30
C SER A 239 -4.14 -5.87 -9.75
N ASP A 240 -3.93 -4.93 -8.82
CA ASP A 240 -5.03 -4.22 -8.15
C ASP A 240 -5.18 -2.79 -8.67
N ASP A 241 -4.26 -1.90 -8.29
CA ASP A 241 -4.44 -0.45 -8.44
C ASP A 241 -4.62 -0.05 -9.92
N LEU A 242 -3.78 -0.61 -10.81
CA LEU A 242 -3.91 -0.47 -12.26
C LEU A 242 -4.84 -1.53 -12.87
N GLY A 243 -4.71 -2.78 -12.42
CA GLY A 243 -5.44 -3.93 -12.96
C GLY A 243 -6.93 -3.91 -12.67
N LYS A 244 -7.35 -4.54 -11.56
CA LYS A 244 -8.77 -4.69 -11.19
C LYS A 244 -9.49 -3.35 -11.07
N TRP A 245 -8.84 -2.32 -10.53
CA TRP A 245 -9.44 -1.00 -10.42
C TRP A 245 -9.33 -0.21 -11.72
N GLY A 246 -8.13 0.24 -12.08
CA GLY A 246 -7.90 1.16 -13.21
C GLY A 246 -8.41 0.65 -14.56
N HIS A 247 -8.23 -0.63 -14.88
CA HIS A 247 -8.62 -1.20 -16.18
C HIS A 247 -10.01 -1.87 -16.18
N HIS A 248 -10.57 -2.26 -15.03
CA HIS A 248 -11.82 -3.03 -15.01
C HIS A 248 -12.98 -2.32 -14.31
N LEU A 249 -12.87 -2.02 -13.02
CA LEU A 249 -13.98 -1.44 -12.26
C LEU A 249 -14.16 0.06 -12.50
N TRP A 250 -13.06 0.81 -12.69
CA TRP A 250 -13.12 2.25 -12.94
C TRP A 250 -13.78 2.59 -14.28
N PRO A 251 -13.41 1.98 -15.43
CA PRO A 251 -14.07 2.25 -16.69
C PRO A 251 -15.56 1.89 -16.67
N LEU A 252 -15.90 0.75 -16.06
CA LEU A 252 -17.30 0.34 -15.88
C LEU A 252 -18.10 1.35 -15.05
N LEU A 253 -17.52 1.89 -13.97
CA LEU A 253 -18.16 2.94 -13.20
C LEU A 253 -18.41 4.19 -14.04
N LEU A 254 -17.44 4.62 -14.84
CA LEU A 254 -17.60 5.79 -15.71
C LEU A 254 -18.67 5.56 -16.78
N GLU A 255 -18.71 4.37 -17.38
CA GLU A 255 -19.74 3.97 -18.36
C GLU A 255 -21.14 4.03 -17.74
N VAL A 256 -21.34 3.39 -16.59
CA VAL A 256 -22.64 3.38 -15.90
C VAL A 256 -23.07 4.79 -15.45
N LEU A 257 -22.13 5.65 -15.07
CA LEU A 257 -22.42 7.05 -14.74
C LEU A 257 -22.77 7.90 -15.96
N GLU A 258 -22.14 7.62 -17.11
CA GLU A 258 -22.43 8.26 -18.40
C GLU A 258 -23.84 7.90 -18.88
N GLU A 259 -24.18 6.61 -18.91
CA GLU A 259 -25.53 6.12 -19.26
C GLU A 259 -26.63 6.74 -18.39
N ARG A 260 -26.29 7.07 -17.14
CA ARG A 260 -27.20 7.71 -16.17
C ARG A 260 -27.22 9.24 -16.24
N GLY A 261 -26.39 9.86 -17.07
CA GLY A 261 -26.22 11.32 -17.09
C GLY A 261 -25.70 11.92 -15.78
N CYS A 262 -25.05 11.11 -14.93
CA CYS A 262 -24.62 11.50 -13.58
C CYS A 262 -23.11 11.76 -13.47
N LYS A 263 -22.37 11.66 -14.57
CA LYS A 263 -20.91 11.85 -14.60
C LYS A 263 -20.48 13.26 -14.15
N GLY A 264 -21.23 14.30 -14.54
CA GLY A 264 -20.98 15.67 -14.08
C GLY A 264 -21.18 15.84 -12.57
N ALA A 265 -22.26 15.27 -12.02
CA ALA A 265 -22.52 15.28 -10.58
C ALA A 265 -21.45 14.50 -9.79
N PHE A 266 -20.95 13.39 -10.33
CA PHE A 266 -19.85 12.65 -9.72
C PHE A 266 -18.54 13.46 -9.70
N ALA A 267 -18.21 14.17 -10.79
CA ALA A 267 -17.05 15.04 -10.84
C ALA A 267 -17.13 16.17 -9.81
N GLU A 268 -18.32 16.77 -9.64
CA GLU A 268 -18.54 17.79 -8.61
C GLU A 268 -18.41 17.21 -7.20
N ASN A 269 -19.02 16.05 -6.93
CA ASN A 269 -18.88 15.39 -5.62
C ASN A 269 -17.42 15.06 -5.27
N MET A 270 -16.58 14.71 -6.25
CA MET A 270 -15.15 14.45 -6.04
C MET A 270 -14.33 15.73 -5.85
N ARG A 271 -14.76 16.84 -6.44
CA ARG A 271 -14.18 18.19 -6.24
C ARG A 271 -14.54 18.79 -4.89
N GLU A 272 -15.74 18.54 -4.39
CA GLU A 272 -16.19 18.98 -3.07
C GLU A 272 -15.71 18.06 -1.95
N PHE A 273 -15.14 16.89 -2.28
CA PHE A 273 -14.63 15.94 -1.31
C PHE A 273 -13.57 16.60 -0.41
N SER A 274 -13.70 16.39 0.90
CA SER A 274 -12.85 17.06 1.90
C SER A 274 -11.36 16.79 1.68
N TRP A 275 -10.56 17.86 1.78
CA TRP A 275 -9.12 17.79 1.71
C TRP A 275 -8.54 17.02 2.90
N TRP A 276 -7.59 16.13 2.63
CA TRP A 276 -6.94 15.34 3.68
C TRP A 276 -5.44 15.15 3.38
N PRO A 277 -4.54 15.25 4.39
CA PRO A 277 -3.12 14.97 4.19
C PRO A 277 -2.88 13.59 3.58
N GLY A 278 -2.00 13.50 2.58
CA GLY A 278 -1.66 12.24 1.92
C GLY A 278 -2.71 11.71 0.94
N LEU A 279 -3.86 12.39 0.81
CA LEU A 279 -4.93 12.02 -0.13
C LEU A 279 -4.95 12.97 -1.32
N LYS A 280 -4.83 12.43 -2.54
CA LYS A 280 -4.85 13.24 -3.76
C LYS A 280 -6.25 13.82 -4.00
N HIS A 281 -6.29 15.11 -4.34
CA HIS A 281 -7.53 15.80 -4.67
C HIS A 281 -7.68 15.95 -6.19
N PHE A 282 -8.87 15.66 -6.72
CA PHE A 282 -9.12 15.55 -8.15
C PHE A 282 -10.15 16.60 -8.61
N LYS A 283 -9.70 17.59 -9.38
CA LYS A 283 -10.60 18.63 -9.95
C LYS A 283 -11.47 18.11 -11.09
N GLU A 284 -10.92 17.20 -11.89
CA GLU A 284 -11.53 16.57 -13.06
C GLU A 284 -11.25 15.07 -13.02
N VAL A 285 -11.92 14.35 -12.12
CA VAL A 285 -11.66 12.91 -11.93
C VAL A 285 -12.09 12.07 -13.14
N THR A 286 -13.14 12.49 -13.85
CA THR A 286 -13.81 11.70 -14.90
C THR A 286 -13.08 11.69 -16.24
N THR A 287 -12.09 12.57 -16.41
CA THR A 287 -11.21 12.65 -17.60
C THR A 287 -9.93 11.83 -17.42
N ILE A 288 -9.76 11.20 -16.26
CA ILE A 288 -8.61 10.37 -15.94
C ILE A 288 -8.78 9.00 -16.59
N HIS A 289 -8.30 8.89 -17.83
CA HIS A 289 -8.24 7.62 -18.58
C HIS A 289 -6.93 6.87 -18.35
N PHE A 290 -5.83 7.61 -18.12
CA PHE A 290 -4.51 7.08 -17.82
C PHE A 290 -3.93 7.84 -16.62
N ALA A 291 -3.66 7.12 -15.55
CA ALA A 291 -2.97 7.66 -14.39
C ALA A 291 -2.06 6.60 -13.79
N ASP A 292 -1.07 7.04 -13.02
CA ASP A 292 -0.26 6.15 -12.20
C ASP A 292 -1.12 5.41 -11.16
N GLY A 293 -0.63 4.28 -10.67
CA GLY A 293 -1.36 3.46 -9.70
C GLY A 293 -1.65 4.20 -8.39
N GLN A 294 -0.87 5.22 -8.03
CA GLN A 294 -1.09 6.01 -6.82
C GLN A 294 -2.33 6.89 -6.94
N ALA A 295 -2.53 7.52 -8.10
CA ALA A 295 -3.71 8.30 -8.40
C ALA A 295 -4.96 7.41 -8.38
N PHE A 296 -4.91 6.26 -9.05
CA PHE A 296 -6.03 5.32 -9.07
C PHE A 296 -6.40 4.81 -7.67
N TYR A 297 -5.40 4.47 -6.85
CA TYR A 297 -5.64 4.10 -5.46
C TYR A 297 -6.23 5.24 -4.63
N GLY A 298 -5.79 6.48 -4.87
CA GLY A 298 -6.41 7.68 -4.28
C GLY A 298 -7.88 7.85 -4.65
N ILE A 299 -8.24 7.67 -5.93
CA ILE A 299 -9.64 7.68 -6.39
C ILE A 299 -10.43 6.57 -5.68
N LEU A 300 -9.87 5.36 -5.62
CA LEU A 300 -10.52 4.22 -4.97
C LEU A 300 -10.88 4.55 -3.51
N LYS A 301 -10.02 5.24 -2.75
CA LYS A 301 -10.30 5.60 -1.35
C LYS A 301 -11.49 6.55 -1.20
N CYS A 302 -11.69 7.47 -2.15
CA CYS A 302 -12.70 8.53 -2.05
C CYS A 302 -14.03 8.20 -2.71
N VAL A 303 -14.06 7.23 -3.63
CA VAL A 303 -15.15 7.10 -4.61
C VAL A 303 -16.53 6.84 -4.01
N LEU A 304 -16.64 6.05 -2.94
CA LEU A 304 -17.92 5.59 -2.42
C LEU A 304 -18.83 6.74 -1.95
N PRO A 305 -18.41 7.63 -1.03
CA PRO A 305 -19.18 8.83 -0.67
C PRO A 305 -19.72 9.62 -1.86
N CYS A 306 -18.98 9.66 -2.97
CA CYS A 306 -19.31 10.46 -4.15
C CYS A 306 -20.29 9.80 -5.11
N ILE A 307 -20.48 8.46 -5.07
CA ILE A 307 -21.34 7.74 -6.02
C ILE A 307 -22.64 7.19 -5.39
N VAL A 308 -22.66 6.97 -4.07
CA VAL A 308 -23.75 6.22 -3.39
C VAL A 308 -25.15 6.83 -3.50
N GLN A 309 -25.25 8.12 -3.83
CA GLN A 309 -26.53 8.82 -4.09
C GLN A 309 -26.88 8.90 -5.58
N LEU A 310 -25.89 8.73 -6.45
CA LEU A 310 -26.03 8.79 -7.91
C LEU A 310 -26.45 7.43 -8.47
N MET A 311 -25.99 6.36 -7.81
CA MET A 311 -26.32 4.98 -8.17
C MET A 311 -27.75 4.60 -7.70
N PRO A 312 -28.34 3.54 -8.29
CA PRO A 312 -29.58 2.92 -7.83
C PRO A 312 -29.59 2.57 -6.35
N LEU A 313 -30.80 2.32 -5.85
CA LEU A 313 -30.97 1.70 -4.54
C LEU A 313 -30.30 0.31 -4.55
N ASN A 314 -29.45 0.07 -3.56
CA ASN A 314 -28.76 -1.19 -3.34
C ASN A 314 -27.98 -1.74 -4.57
N ASP A 315 -27.26 -0.87 -5.27
CA ASP A 315 -26.55 -1.23 -6.50
C ASP A 315 -25.34 -2.16 -6.23
N PRO A 316 -25.20 -3.31 -6.94
CA PRO A 316 -24.08 -4.22 -6.74
C PRO A 316 -22.73 -3.63 -7.14
N LEU A 317 -22.66 -2.60 -8.00
CA LEU A 317 -21.39 -1.94 -8.33
C LEU A 317 -20.82 -1.21 -7.11
N VAL A 318 -21.66 -0.54 -6.32
CA VAL A 318 -21.23 0.12 -5.08
C VAL A 318 -20.70 -0.91 -4.08
N HIS A 319 -21.37 -2.05 -3.95
CA HIS A 319 -20.94 -3.12 -3.06
C HIS A 319 -19.69 -3.86 -3.55
N CYS A 320 -19.57 -4.08 -4.85
CA CYS A 320 -18.38 -4.66 -5.46
C CYS A 320 -17.17 -3.75 -5.24
N ILE A 321 -17.30 -2.44 -5.49
CA ILE A 321 -16.24 -1.46 -5.20
C ILE A 321 -15.89 -1.49 -3.71
N ARG A 322 -16.87 -1.56 -2.80
CA ARG A 322 -16.60 -1.66 -1.37
C ARG A 322 -15.86 -2.94 -0.98
N SER A 323 -16.32 -4.10 -1.44
CA SER A 323 -15.67 -5.38 -1.15
C SER A 323 -14.22 -5.39 -1.65
N TYR A 324 -13.99 -4.84 -2.84
CA TYR A 324 -12.66 -4.63 -3.40
C TYR A 324 -11.80 -3.66 -2.58
N GLN A 325 -12.33 -2.51 -2.13
CA GLN A 325 -11.62 -1.59 -1.22
C GLN A 325 -11.13 -2.29 0.05
N ARG A 326 -12.02 -3.07 0.70
CA ARG A 326 -11.71 -3.77 1.96
C ARG A 326 -10.65 -4.85 1.73
N TYR A 327 -10.80 -5.63 0.66
CA TYR A 327 -9.78 -6.59 0.22
C TYR A 327 -8.44 -5.89 0.01
N ARG A 328 -8.41 -4.81 -0.79
CA ARG A 328 -7.17 -4.11 -1.17
C ARG A 328 -6.47 -3.44 0.01
N LEU A 329 -7.23 -2.90 0.97
CA LEU A 329 -6.69 -2.33 2.21
C LEU A 329 -6.08 -3.41 3.10
N MET A 330 -6.79 -4.53 3.31
CA MET A 330 -6.30 -5.64 4.13
C MET A 330 -5.08 -6.31 3.50
N SER A 331 -5.10 -6.54 2.18
CA SER A 331 -3.98 -7.17 1.48
C SER A 331 -2.73 -6.30 1.44
N GLY A 332 -2.90 -4.98 1.46
CA GLY A 332 -1.81 -4.01 1.42
C GLY A 332 -1.14 -3.69 2.77
N MET A 333 -1.55 -4.33 3.87
CA MET A 333 -0.98 -4.03 5.19
C MET A 333 0.45 -4.53 5.33
N HIS A 334 1.29 -3.78 6.05
CA HIS A 334 2.68 -4.08 6.38
C HIS A 334 2.85 -5.06 7.54
N CYS A 335 1.77 -5.44 8.20
CA CYS A 335 1.77 -6.51 9.19
C CYS A 335 0.53 -7.39 9.04
N MET A 336 0.73 -8.70 8.87
CA MET A 336 -0.34 -9.66 8.61
C MET A 336 -0.27 -10.86 9.56
N PRO A 337 -0.67 -10.71 10.84
CA PRO A 337 -0.83 -11.84 11.75
C PRO A 337 -1.98 -12.76 11.30
N MET A 338 -2.00 -14.00 11.79
CA MET A 338 -2.97 -15.04 11.38
C MET A 338 -4.43 -14.56 11.38
N ARG A 339 -4.86 -13.85 12.42
CA ARG A 339 -6.22 -13.27 12.51
C ARG A 339 -6.58 -12.34 11.34
N ARG A 340 -5.60 -11.62 10.78
CA ARG A 340 -5.80 -10.76 9.60
C ARG A 340 -5.81 -11.56 8.30
N LEU A 341 -5.06 -12.65 8.24
CA LEU A 341 -5.12 -13.60 7.11
C LEU A 341 -6.50 -14.28 7.04
N ASP A 342 -7.04 -14.73 8.17
CA ASP A 342 -8.40 -15.27 8.25
C ASP A 342 -9.43 -14.23 7.79
N ARG A 343 -9.28 -12.99 8.25
CA ARG A 343 -10.12 -11.88 7.79
C ARG A 343 -9.98 -11.62 6.29
N LEU A 344 -8.76 -11.64 5.76
CA LEU A 344 -8.50 -11.46 4.33
C LEU A 344 -9.18 -12.55 3.50
N LYS A 345 -9.16 -13.80 3.96
CA LYS A 345 -9.86 -14.91 3.31
C LYS A 345 -11.37 -14.66 3.19
N GLU A 346 -12.00 -14.18 4.26
CA GLU A 346 -13.42 -13.81 4.22
C GLU A 346 -13.70 -12.60 3.31
N LEU A 347 -12.79 -11.63 3.26
CA LEU A 347 -12.91 -10.48 2.36
C LEU A 347 -12.75 -10.88 0.89
N ILE A 348 -11.89 -11.85 0.57
CA ILE A 348 -11.75 -12.41 -0.79
C ILE A 348 -13.06 -13.10 -1.20
N LYS A 349 -13.67 -13.86 -0.29
CA LYS A 349 -14.97 -14.51 -0.52
C LYS A 349 -16.09 -13.52 -0.76
N ASP A 350 -16.16 -12.45 0.06
CA ASP A 350 -17.12 -11.35 -0.13
C ASP A 350 -16.90 -10.67 -1.50
N TYR A 351 -15.64 -10.42 -1.87
CA TYR A 351 -15.30 -9.84 -3.16
C TYR A 351 -15.70 -10.72 -4.35
N GLU A 352 -15.39 -12.03 -4.31
CA GLU A 352 -15.81 -12.99 -5.33
C GLU A 352 -17.34 -13.00 -5.50
N HIS A 353 -18.09 -13.01 -4.39
CA HIS A 353 -19.54 -12.94 -4.42
C HIS A 353 -20.05 -11.70 -5.19
N TRP A 354 -19.51 -10.52 -4.90
CA TRP A 354 -19.92 -9.30 -5.59
C TRP A 354 -19.44 -9.23 -7.04
N CYS A 355 -18.32 -9.86 -7.39
CA CYS A 355 -17.92 -10.05 -8.78
C CYS A 355 -18.97 -10.84 -9.56
N SER A 356 -19.48 -11.95 -9.03
CA SER A 356 -20.56 -12.72 -9.68
C SER A 356 -21.82 -11.88 -9.89
N ARG A 357 -22.22 -11.10 -8.87
CA ARG A 357 -23.38 -10.18 -8.96
C ARG A 357 -23.18 -9.08 -10.01
N MET A 358 -21.95 -8.63 -10.19
CA MET A 358 -21.57 -7.67 -11.22
C MET A 358 -21.64 -8.27 -12.63
N SER A 359 -21.19 -9.52 -12.80
CA SER A 359 -21.35 -10.25 -14.06
C SER A 359 -22.83 -10.43 -14.42
N GLU A 360 -23.67 -10.80 -13.46
CA GLU A 360 -25.12 -10.96 -13.67
C GLU A 360 -25.81 -9.67 -14.11
N LYS A 361 -25.47 -8.53 -13.48
CA LYS A 361 -26.17 -7.26 -13.72
C LYS A 361 -25.60 -6.46 -14.90
N TYR A 362 -24.28 -6.41 -15.03
CA TYR A 362 -23.58 -5.52 -15.97
C TYR A 362 -22.84 -6.30 -17.06
N GLY A 363 -22.90 -7.63 -17.08
CA GLY A 363 -22.17 -8.45 -18.05
C GLY A 363 -20.65 -8.34 -17.92
N LYS A 364 -20.14 -7.86 -16.77
CA LYS A 364 -18.70 -7.69 -16.58
C LYS A 364 -18.00 -9.04 -16.48
N ASP A 365 -17.04 -9.28 -17.36
CA ASP A 365 -16.17 -10.44 -17.29
C ASP A 365 -15.02 -10.24 -16.28
N PHE A 366 -14.88 -11.21 -15.38
CA PHE A 366 -13.81 -11.33 -14.39
C PHE A 366 -12.85 -12.50 -14.69
N GLY A 367 -12.95 -13.12 -15.87
CA GLY A 367 -12.13 -14.22 -16.35
C GLY A 367 -10.74 -13.81 -16.85
N PHE A 368 -9.99 -13.04 -16.06
CA PHE A 368 -8.64 -12.58 -16.44
C PHE A 368 -7.59 -12.92 -15.38
N PHE A 369 -6.35 -13.14 -15.81
CA PHE A 369 -5.28 -13.62 -14.94
C PHE A 369 -5.05 -12.76 -13.69
N LYS A 370 -5.02 -11.43 -13.85
CA LYS A 370 -4.83 -10.48 -12.72
C LYS A 370 -5.96 -10.57 -11.68
N GLN A 371 -7.16 -11.01 -12.07
CA GLN A 371 -8.24 -11.31 -11.14
C GLN A 371 -7.87 -12.55 -10.31
N HIS A 372 -7.55 -13.64 -11.01
CA HIS A 372 -7.22 -14.92 -10.41
C HIS A 372 -6.02 -14.88 -9.47
N ALA A 373 -5.04 -14.01 -9.72
CA ALA A 373 -3.86 -13.85 -8.87
C ALA A 373 -4.22 -13.65 -7.38
N THR A 374 -5.41 -13.10 -7.08
CA THR A 374 -5.96 -12.96 -5.73
C THR A 374 -5.99 -14.27 -4.94
N SER A 375 -6.19 -15.41 -5.62
CA SER A 375 -6.22 -16.74 -5.00
C SER A 375 -4.90 -17.14 -4.34
N HIS A 376 -3.80 -16.50 -4.74
CA HIS A 376 -2.44 -16.81 -4.27
C HIS A 376 -1.93 -15.86 -3.19
N ILE A 377 -2.64 -14.76 -2.92
CA ILE A 377 -2.11 -13.68 -2.07
C ILE A 377 -1.87 -14.12 -0.62
N ILE A 378 -2.73 -14.98 -0.07
CA ILE A 378 -2.59 -15.47 1.31
C ILE A 378 -1.33 -16.34 1.43
N GLU A 379 -1.14 -17.24 0.48
CA GLU A 379 0.04 -18.11 0.44
C GLU A 379 1.33 -17.29 0.23
N ASP A 380 1.30 -16.28 -0.64
CA ASP A 380 2.42 -15.35 -0.80
C ASP A 380 2.74 -14.61 0.51
N ILE A 381 1.72 -14.13 1.23
CA ILE A 381 1.94 -13.46 2.51
C ILE A 381 2.57 -14.41 3.53
N CYS A 382 2.08 -15.66 3.60
CA CYS A 382 2.62 -16.68 4.48
C CYS A 382 4.06 -17.04 4.14
N THR A 383 4.42 -17.14 2.86
CA THR A 383 5.73 -17.66 2.43
C THR A 383 6.80 -16.56 2.34
N LYS A 384 6.41 -15.32 2.00
CA LYS A 384 7.33 -14.24 1.64
C LYS A 384 7.17 -12.97 2.46
N GLY A 385 6.19 -12.94 3.36
CA GLY A 385 5.81 -11.74 4.10
C GLY A 385 4.83 -10.87 3.33
N THR A 386 4.53 -9.69 3.86
CA THR A 386 3.48 -8.80 3.36
C THR A 386 3.65 -8.37 1.89
N SER A 387 2.55 -7.97 1.24
CA SER A 387 2.50 -7.77 -0.21
C SER A 387 3.44 -6.67 -0.73
N ASN A 388 3.84 -5.72 0.13
CA ASN A 388 4.86 -4.72 -0.17
C ASN A 388 6.22 -5.33 -0.55
N HIS A 389 6.48 -6.58 -0.17
CA HIS A 389 7.69 -7.27 -0.57
C HIS A 389 7.68 -7.80 -2.01
N GLY A 390 6.49 -8.03 -2.59
CA GLY A 390 6.32 -8.50 -3.96
C GLY A 390 5.96 -7.42 -4.97
N SER A 391 5.64 -6.20 -4.52
CA SER A 391 5.20 -5.11 -5.41
C SER A 391 6.30 -4.61 -6.35
N THR A 392 5.93 -4.30 -7.60
CA THR A 392 6.83 -3.77 -8.64
C THR A 392 7.17 -2.30 -8.48
N ARG A 393 6.43 -1.56 -7.63
CA ARG A 393 6.61 -0.10 -7.40
C ARG A 393 8.07 0.31 -7.16
N PRO A 394 8.88 -0.38 -6.33
CA PRO A 394 10.28 -0.03 -6.14
C PRO A 394 11.13 -0.22 -7.41
N GLY A 395 10.79 -1.21 -8.24
CA GLY A 395 11.46 -1.45 -9.51
C GLY A 395 11.18 -0.37 -10.55
N GLU A 396 9.92 0.04 -10.70
CA GLU A 396 9.54 1.18 -11.56
C GLU A 396 10.18 2.49 -11.10
N GLY A 397 10.27 2.71 -9.78
CA GLY A 397 11.01 3.85 -9.22
C GLY A 397 12.49 3.82 -9.62
N PHE A 398 13.12 2.64 -9.58
CA PHE A 398 14.51 2.47 -10.04
C PHE A 398 14.69 2.81 -11.52
N GLN A 399 13.74 2.48 -12.40
CA GLN A 399 13.82 2.87 -13.81
C GLN A 399 13.91 4.40 -13.97
N GLN A 400 13.14 5.15 -13.18
CA GLN A 400 13.20 6.62 -13.21
C GLN A 400 14.58 7.13 -12.78
N GLU A 401 15.21 6.50 -11.78
CA GLU A 401 16.57 6.84 -11.35
C GLU A 401 17.62 6.50 -12.42
N ALA A 402 17.50 5.34 -13.07
CA ALA A 402 18.39 4.92 -14.15
C ALA A 402 18.31 5.88 -15.36
N ALA A 403 17.09 6.30 -15.75
CA ALA A 403 16.89 7.29 -16.81
C ALA A 403 17.52 8.66 -16.45
N GLN A 404 17.42 9.09 -15.18
CA GLN A 404 18.09 10.30 -14.70
C GLN A 404 19.62 10.17 -14.73
N ALA A 405 20.18 9.00 -14.39
CA ALA A 405 21.61 8.75 -14.47
C ALA A 405 22.11 8.78 -15.93
N TYR A 406 21.33 8.21 -16.87
CA TYR A 406 21.64 8.27 -18.30
C TYR A 406 21.71 9.68 -18.86
N ASN A 407 20.84 10.57 -18.39
CA ASN A 407 20.86 11.99 -18.77
C ASN A 407 22.17 12.72 -18.41
N ARG A 408 23.04 12.10 -17.60
CA ARG A 408 24.35 12.63 -17.21
C ARG A 408 25.51 12.04 -18.03
N THR A 409 25.22 11.16 -18.99
CA THR A 409 26.21 10.52 -19.87
C THR A 409 26.28 11.22 -21.23
N ASN A 410 27.16 10.75 -22.12
CA ASN A 410 27.27 11.26 -23.49
C ASN A 410 26.18 10.73 -24.45
N PHE A 411 25.18 10.00 -23.92
CA PHE A 411 24.05 9.43 -24.66
C PHE A 411 24.43 8.46 -25.80
N LYS A 412 25.69 8.01 -25.87
CA LYS A 412 26.19 7.15 -26.95
C LYS A 412 26.28 5.68 -26.56
N ASN A 413 26.56 5.40 -25.28
CA ASN A 413 26.72 4.05 -24.77
C ASN A 413 25.86 3.85 -23.52
N VAL A 414 25.20 2.69 -23.43
CA VAL A 414 24.39 2.28 -22.27
C VAL A 414 25.24 1.51 -21.25
N THR A 415 26.36 0.91 -21.69
CA THR A 415 27.33 0.19 -20.85
C THR A 415 27.85 1.00 -19.64
N PRO A 416 28.08 2.33 -19.75
CA PRO A 416 28.40 3.17 -18.59
C PRO A 416 27.29 3.17 -17.52
N LEU A 417 26.02 2.86 -17.81
CA LEU A 417 24.96 2.83 -16.79
C LEU A 417 25.10 1.69 -15.79
N VAL A 418 25.71 0.57 -16.20
CA VAL A 418 26.00 -0.56 -15.30
C VAL A 418 27.21 -0.24 -14.40
N GLN A 419 28.13 0.60 -14.90
CA GLN A 419 29.34 1.02 -14.18
C GLN A 419 29.13 2.29 -13.34
N VAL A 420 28.20 3.16 -13.75
CA VAL A 420 27.70 4.30 -12.99
C VAL A 420 26.67 3.76 -12.01
N GLN A 421 27.13 3.01 -11.00
CA GLN A 421 26.39 3.01 -9.76
C GLN A 421 26.26 4.48 -9.33
N PRO A 422 25.08 4.98 -8.97
CA PRO A 422 24.97 6.34 -8.46
C PRO A 422 25.94 6.45 -7.29
N ALA A 423 26.99 7.26 -7.43
CA ALA A 423 27.98 7.47 -6.38
C ALA A 423 27.23 7.73 -5.06
N PRO A 424 27.32 6.83 -4.07
CA PRO A 424 26.26 6.72 -3.07
C PRO A 424 26.27 7.82 -2.03
N GLU A 425 27.39 8.51 -1.82
CA GLU A 425 27.50 9.44 -0.68
C GLU A 425 27.17 10.90 -1.01
N PRO A 426 27.72 11.54 -2.07
CA PRO A 426 27.50 12.97 -2.25
C PRO A 426 26.08 13.30 -2.69
N ASN A 427 25.50 12.51 -3.61
CA ASN A 427 24.15 12.76 -4.13
C ASN A 427 23.06 12.38 -3.14
N ALA A 428 23.25 11.33 -2.34
CA ALA A 428 22.32 11.02 -1.25
C ALA A 428 22.41 12.09 -0.17
N ALA A 429 23.62 12.49 0.28
CA ALA A 429 23.79 13.59 1.23
C ALA A 429 23.23 14.92 0.71
N PHE A 430 23.38 15.22 -0.59
CA PHE A 430 22.81 16.41 -1.20
C PHE A 430 21.28 16.31 -1.35
N ARG A 431 20.71 15.15 -1.73
CA ARG A 431 19.24 14.95 -1.72
C ARG A 431 18.66 15.05 -0.31
N PHE A 432 19.33 14.48 0.70
CA PHE A 432 18.96 14.62 2.12
C PHE A 432 19.08 16.08 2.59
N GLY A 433 20.15 16.78 2.21
CA GLY A 433 20.40 18.19 2.54
C GLY A 433 19.43 19.14 1.85
N VAL A 434 19.13 18.92 0.56
CA VAL A 434 18.14 19.67 -0.21
C VAL A 434 16.73 19.39 0.30
N HIS A 435 16.34 18.15 0.61
CA HIS A 435 15.05 17.87 1.27
C HIS A 435 14.94 18.47 2.68
N ALA A 436 16.06 18.75 3.35
CA ALA A 436 16.07 19.48 4.61
C ALA A 436 15.94 21.01 4.40
N SER A 437 16.52 21.58 3.34
CA SER A 437 16.47 23.02 3.04
C SER A 437 15.26 23.47 2.21
N SER A 438 14.68 22.60 1.36
CA SER A 438 13.52 22.87 0.51
C SER A 438 12.19 22.90 1.26
N ARG A 439 12.18 22.66 2.58
CA ARG A 439 10.96 22.84 3.41
C ARG A 439 10.44 24.27 3.45
N ASN A 440 11.18 25.22 2.89
CA ASN A 440 10.83 26.64 2.97
C ASN A 440 10.37 27.26 1.63
N ILE A 441 10.54 26.64 0.47
CA ILE A 441 10.16 27.26 -0.81
C ILE A 441 9.81 26.17 -1.85
N GLU A 442 8.56 25.68 -1.85
CA GLU A 442 7.73 25.19 -2.98
C GLU A 442 6.53 24.37 -2.44
N PRO A 443 5.40 24.30 -3.16
CA PRO A 443 4.20 23.59 -2.70
C PRO A 443 4.51 22.09 -2.51
N GLU A 444 4.32 21.60 -1.29
CA GLU A 444 4.69 20.23 -0.93
C GLU A 444 4.07 19.18 -1.86
N PRO A 445 4.87 18.32 -2.52
CA PRO A 445 4.35 17.07 -3.03
C PRO A 445 3.90 16.21 -1.86
N ASN A 446 2.74 15.59 -2.04
CA ASN A 446 2.00 14.75 -1.10
C ASN A 446 2.94 13.98 -0.14
N PRO A 447 3.12 14.41 1.11
CA PRO A 447 3.89 13.61 2.05
C PRO A 447 3.05 12.39 2.41
N GLU A 448 3.49 11.21 1.96
CA GLU A 448 3.11 9.99 2.67
C GLU A 448 3.42 10.20 4.16
N PRO A 449 2.57 9.68 5.07
CA PRO A 449 2.86 9.74 6.50
C PRO A 449 4.21 9.05 6.73
N LYS A 450 5.26 9.86 6.93
CA LYS A 450 6.59 9.34 7.21
C LYS A 450 6.48 8.54 8.51
N THR A 451 6.71 7.24 8.43
CA THR A 451 7.00 6.42 9.61
C THR A 451 8.12 7.11 10.36
N ALA A 452 7.87 7.46 11.63
CA ALA A 452 8.95 7.92 12.48
C ALA A 452 10.06 6.86 12.46
N SER A 453 11.32 7.30 12.49
CA SER A 453 12.45 6.44 12.81
C SER A 453 12.10 5.60 14.05
N PRO A 454 12.68 4.40 14.25
CA PRO A 454 12.51 3.63 15.48
C PRO A 454 13.18 4.39 16.64
N GLY A 455 12.50 5.44 17.10
CA GLY A 455 12.85 6.30 18.21
C GLY A 455 11.68 6.28 19.18
N LYS A 456 12.00 6.38 20.47
CA LYS A 456 11.01 6.45 21.55
C LYS A 456 9.88 7.41 21.16
N LEU A 457 8.64 6.96 21.34
CA LEU A 457 7.47 7.83 21.23
C LEU A 457 7.74 9.13 22.03
N PRO A 458 7.43 10.31 21.46
CA PRO A 458 7.62 11.56 22.17
C PRO A 458 6.85 11.52 23.50
N ALA A 459 7.37 12.21 24.51
CA ALA A 459 6.79 12.23 25.86
C ALA A 459 5.33 12.78 25.88
N ALA A 460 4.92 13.51 24.84
CA ALA A 460 3.55 14.00 24.66
C ALA A 460 2.96 13.46 23.35
N SER A 461 1.68 13.05 23.37
CA SER A 461 0.96 12.56 22.21
C SER A 461 0.56 13.65 21.22
N TRP A 462 0.75 14.94 21.53
CA TRP A 462 0.55 16.03 20.59
C TRP A 462 1.58 17.16 20.72
N ARG A 463 1.67 18.00 19.67
CA ARG A 463 2.45 19.23 19.66
C ARG A 463 1.79 20.27 18.75
N PHE A 464 1.47 21.44 19.29
CA PHE A 464 0.98 22.56 18.48
C PHE A 464 2.08 23.20 17.63
N GLY A 465 1.68 23.75 16.49
CA GLY A 465 2.55 24.47 15.56
C GLY A 465 1.91 25.74 15.01
N SER A 466 2.77 26.63 14.50
CA SER A 466 2.39 27.97 14.02
C SER A 466 1.59 28.77 15.07
N PRO A 467 2.24 29.18 16.19
CA PRO A 467 1.59 30.00 17.21
C PRO A 467 1.12 31.34 16.65
N GLU A 468 -0.05 31.78 17.09
CA GLU A 468 -0.57 33.12 16.81
C GLU A 468 -0.30 34.09 17.97
N ARG A 469 -0.72 35.34 17.80
CA ARG A 469 -0.56 36.39 18.80
C ARG A 469 -1.28 35.98 20.09
N LEU A 470 -0.63 36.23 21.22
CA LEU A 470 -1.25 36.06 22.53
C LEU A 470 -2.41 37.06 22.68
N VAL A 471 -3.58 36.55 23.04
CA VAL A 471 -4.81 37.32 23.26
C VAL A 471 -5.43 36.92 24.60
N ASN A 472 -6.45 37.64 25.05
CA ASN A 472 -7.27 37.20 26.18
C ASN A 472 -8.55 36.49 25.67
N SER A 473 -9.23 35.76 26.55
CA SER A 473 -10.45 35.00 26.25
C SER A 473 -11.54 35.81 25.56
N LYS A 474 -11.82 37.04 26.00
CA LYS A 474 -12.84 37.92 25.37
C LYS A 474 -12.43 38.40 23.98
N SER A 475 -11.18 38.80 23.80
CA SER A 475 -10.65 39.18 22.48
C SER A 475 -10.61 38.00 21.52
N PHE A 476 -10.37 36.79 22.03
CA PHE A 476 -10.44 35.57 21.23
C PHE A 476 -11.87 35.28 20.79
N GLU A 477 -12.87 35.42 21.66
CA GLU A 477 -14.29 35.29 21.31
C GLU A 477 -14.68 36.26 20.18
N GLN A 478 -14.30 37.53 20.28
CA GLN A 478 -14.51 38.51 19.20
C GLN A 478 -13.86 38.08 17.88
N SER A 479 -12.67 37.46 17.93
CA SER A 479 -12.00 36.96 16.72
C SER A 479 -12.74 35.78 16.07
N LEU A 480 -13.39 34.93 16.88
CA LEU A 480 -14.23 33.84 16.40
C LEU A 480 -15.50 34.38 15.74
N GLU A 481 -16.15 35.38 16.35
CA GLU A 481 -17.33 36.05 15.77
C GLU A 481 -17.02 36.70 14.43
N LEU A 482 -15.87 37.39 14.32
CA LEU A 482 -15.39 37.97 13.06
C LEU A 482 -15.10 36.91 11.98
N ALA A 483 -14.69 35.71 12.39
CA ALA A 483 -14.51 34.57 11.50
C ALA A 483 -15.84 33.85 11.16
N GLY A 484 -16.98 34.35 11.66
CA GLY A 484 -18.31 33.79 11.41
C GLY A 484 -18.72 32.66 12.35
N PHE A 485 -17.92 32.38 13.39
CA PHE A 485 -18.22 31.37 14.40
C PHE A 485 -18.95 32.01 15.58
N ARG A 486 -20.23 31.64 15.77
CA ARG A 486 -21.02 32.07 16.92
C ARG A 486 -20.73 31.16 18.12
N VAL A 487 -19.75 31.53 18.92
CA VAL A 487 -19.48 30.94 20.23
C VAL A 487 -19.90 31.96 21.26
N HIS A 488 -20.96 31.68 22.01
CA HIS A 488 -21.45 32.58 23.05
C HIS A 488 -20.80 32.23 24.38
N ASP A 489 -20.38 33.26 25.11
CA ASP A 489 -19.84 33.16 26.47
C ASP A 489 -18.62 32.24 26.55
N PHE A 490 -17.70 32.36 25.59
CA PHE A 490 -16.51 31.50 25.52
C PHE A 490 -15.66 31.57 26.79
N ASP A 491 -15.54 32.75 27.41
CA ASP A 491 -14.82 32.88 28.70
C ASP A 491 -15.48 32.08 29.83
N LEU A 492 -16.82 32.04 29.90
CA LEU A 492 -17.54 31.23 30.88
C LEU A 492 -17.38 29.74 30.59
N MET A 493 -17.55 29.33 29.33
CA MET A 493 -17.32 27.94 28.89
C MET A 493 -15.92 27.45 29.28
N LEU A 494 -14.89 28.29 29.09
CA LEU A 494 -13.52 27.95 29.44
C LEU A 494 -13.32 27.82 30.95
N ARG A 495 -13.93 28.72 31.75
CA ARG A 495 -13.84 28.65 33.21
C ARG A 495 -14.55 27.43 33.77
N ASP A 496 -15.76 27.14 33.30
CA ASP A 496 -16.53 25.97 33.72
C ASP A 496 -15.76 24.68 33.39
N PHE A 497 -15.18 24.61 32.20
CA PHE A 497 -14.34 23.48 31.79
C PHE A 497 -13.11 23.30 32.70
N ILE A 498 -12.41 24.40 33.04
CA ILE A 498 -11.26 24.36 33.94
C ILE A 498 -11.69 23.97 35.35
N ALA A 499 -12.81 24.49 35.86
CA ALA A 499 -13.31 24.15 37.19
C ALA A 499 -13.68 22.66 37.30
N GLU A 500 -14.24 22.09 36.24
CA GLU A 500 -14.58 20.66 36.16
C GLU A 500 -13.33 19.76 36.11
N HIS A 501 -12.34 20.09 35.27
CA HIS A 501 -11.18 19.21 35.02
C HIS A 501 -10.00 19.47 35.95
N TYR A 502 -9.93 20.67 36.53
CA TYR A 502 -8.83 21.14 37.38
C TYR A 502 -9.36 21.91 38.60
N PRO A 503 -10.11 21.25 39.51
CA PRO A 503 -10.78 21.90 40.64
C PRO A 503 -9.81 22.57 41.63
N ALA A 504 -8.56 22.14 41.67
CA ALA A 504 -7.49 22.75 42.49
C ALA A 504 -6.94 24.06 41.90
N ASP A 505 -7.17 24.31 40.62
CA ASP A 505 -6.62 25.45 39.87
C ASP A 505 -7.65 26.59 39.74
N GLN A 506 -8.48 26.82 40.78
CA GLN A 506 -9.58 27.79 40.76
C GLN A 506 -9.16 29.12 40.12
N VAL A 507 -9.83 29.47 39.02
CA VAL A 507 -9.56 30.70 38.29
C VAL A 507 -10.43 31.81 38.89
N THR A 508 -9.80 32.88 39.35
CA THR A 508 -10.53 34.03 39.88
C THR A 508 -11.31 34.71 38.75
N TYR A 509 -12.57 35.13 38.97
CA TYR A 509 -13.37 35.88 37.98
C TYR A 509 -12.86 37.30 37.67
N LYS A 510 -11.71 37.70 38.25
CA LYS A 510 -11.22 39.08 38.18
C LYS A 510 -10.47 39.39 36.88
N GLU A 511 -9.77 38.41 36.28
CA GLU A 511 -8.95 38.63 35.07
C GLU A 511 -9.33 37.67 33.94
N CYS A 512 -9.21 38.13 32.69
CA CYS A 512 -9.45 37.30 31.51
C CYS A 512 -8.29 36.32 31.30
N ILE A 513 -8.60 35.08 30.94
CA ILE A 513 -7.58 34.03 30.73
C ILE A 513 -6.73 34.36 29.51
N GLN A 514 -5.40 34.25 29.63
CA GLN A 514 -4.49 34.43 28.49
C GLN A 514 -4.49 33.20 27.60
N ILE A 515 -4.68 33.41 26.30
CA ILE A 515 -4.83 32.36 25.28
C ILE A 515 -3.86 32.63 24.14
N ARG A 516 -3.15 31.57 23.74
CA ARG A 516 -2.38 31.54 22.51
C ARG A 516 -3.03 30.57 21.52
N PRO A 517 -3.61 31.07 20.41
CA PRO A 517 -4.12 30.21 19.35
C PRO A 517 -2.99 29.59 18.50
N TYR A 518 -3.29 28.49 17.83
CA TYR A 518 -2.40 27.77 16.93
C TYR A 518 -3.15 27.32 15.68
N LYS A 519 -2.44 27.20 14.55
CA LYS A 519 -3.04 26.83 13.26
C LYS A 519 -3.13 25.32 13.02
N TYR A 520 -2.24 24.55 13.63
CA TYR A 520 -2.21 23.10 13.46
C TYR A 520 -1.63 22.37 14.66
N ALA A 521 -1.94 21.07 14.78
CA ALA A 521 -1.36 20.16 15.74
C ALA A 521 -0.76 18.95 15.03
N HIS A 522 0.42 18.52 15.49
CA HIS A 522 0.91 17.17 15.26
C HIS A 522 0.32 16.25 16.31
N ILE A 523 -0.32 15.17 15.90
CA ILE A 523 -0.82 14.13 16.80
C ILE A 523 0.02 12.88 16.57
N THR A 524 0.63 12.35 17.62
CA THR A 524 1.46 11.14 17.57
C THR A 524 0.73 10.01 18.30
N TYR A 525 0.57 8.89 17.62
CA TYR A 525 -0.14 7.71 18.11
C TYR A 525 0.59 6.44 17.70
N GLN A 526 0.25 5.34 18.38
CA GLN A 526 0.67 4.01 17.97
C GLN A 526 -0.31 3.47 16.93
N SER A 527 0.22 3.08 15.77
CA SER A 527 -0.55 2.43 14.70
C SER A 527 -1.07 1.06 15.16
N LEU A 528 -2.34 0.76 14.89
CA LEU A 528 -2.93 -0.57 15.05
C LEU A 528 -2.44 -1.52 13.96
N GLU A 529 -1.89 -1.02 12.86
CA GLU A 529 -1.35 -1.86 11.78
C GLU A 529 -0.11 -2.61 12.25
N ASP A 530 0.94 -1.89 12.65
CA ASP A 530 2.29 -2.41 12.86
C ASP A 530 2.93 -1.98 14.19
N TRP A 531 2.15 -1.33 15.08
CA TRP A 531 2.59 -0.83 16.39
C TRP A 531 3.69 0.24 16.35
N ARG A 532 4.00 0.80 15.17
CA ARG A 532 4.95 1.91 15.04
C ARG A 532 4.30 3.23 15.44
N GLY A 533 5.14 4.18 15.86
CA GLY A 533 4.73 5.55 16.09
C GLY A 533 4.44 6.27 14.77
N VAL A 534 3.21 6.72 14.60
CA VAL A 534 2.74 7.48 13.42
C VAL A 534 2.35 8.89 13.86
N ARG A 535 2.44 9.85 12.93
CA ARG A 535 2.10 11.24 13.18
C ARG A 535 1.14 11.79 12.14
N ASP A 536 0.00 12.27 12.59
CA ASP A 536 -0.94 13.04 11.78
C ASP A 536 -0.70 14.55 11.94
N ILE A 537 -1.10 15.32 10.93
CA ILE A 537 -1.17 16.78 11.00
C ILE A 537 -2.63 17.17 10.84
N VAL A 538 -3.20 17.81 11.86
CA VAL A 538 -4.57 18.33 11.83
C VAL A 538 -4.58 19.84 11.91
N ARG A 539 -5.51 20.47 11.18
CA ARG A 539 -5.56 21.92 10.98
C ARG A 539 -6.93 22.52 11.32
N CYS A 540 -6.92 23.79 11.72
CA CYS A 540 -8.12 24.60 11.96
C CYS A 540 -7.91 26.02 11.39
N ASN A 541 -7.61 26.09 10.10
CA ASN A 541 -7.27 27.32 9.40
C ASN A 541 -8.53 27.97 8.79
N PRO A 542 -8.88 29.22 9.14
CA PRO A 542 -9.96 29.95 8.47
C PRO A 542 -9.67 30.23 6.99
N SER A 543 -8.39 30.33 6.62
CA SER A 543 -7.94 30.42 5.23
C SER A 543 -6.66 29.62 5.04
N PHE A 544 -6.72 28.62 4.16
CA PHE A 544 -5.66 27.70 3.79
C PHE A 544 -5.72 27.49 2.27
N HIS A 545 -4.77 28.10 1.54
CA HIS A 545 -4.76 28.15 0.07
C HIS A 545 -6.10 28.63 -0.54
N GLY A 546 -6.73 29.62 0.08
CA GLY A 546 -8.00 30.20 -0.40
C GLY A 546 -9.26 29.47 0.07
N HIS A 547 -9.14 28.42 0.88
CA HIS A 547 -10.27 27.66 1.42
C HIS A 547 -10.24 27.57 2.94
N THR A 548 -11.39 27.46 3.59
CA THR A 548 -11.47 27.11 5.01
C THR A 548 -11.04 25.65 5.19
N ARG A 549 -10.27 25.36 6.26
CA ARG A 549 -9.81 24.00 6.55
C ARG A 549 -9.92 23.70 8.04
N HIS A 550 -10.94 22.91 8.37
CA HIS A 550 -11.22 22.41 9.70
C HIS A 550 -11.18 20.87 9.66
N ASP A 551 -10.01 20.33 9.95
CA ASP A 551 -9.80 18.88 9.96
C ASP A 551 -10.57 18.27 11.16
N SER A 552 -10.90 16.99 11.06
CA SER A 552 -11.60 16.27 12.13
C SER A 552 -10.66 15.30 12.83
N VAL A 553 -10.96 14.99 14.09
CA VAL A 553 -10.17 14.13 14.97
C VAL A 553 -11.02 13.02 15.54
N LEU A 554 -10.34 11.93 15.90
CA LEU A 554 -10.88 10.80 16.65
C LEU A 554 -10.30 10.83 18.08
N GLY A 555 -11.18 10.88 19.06
CA GLY A 555 -10.90 10.60 20.48
C GLY A 555 -11.87 9.54 20.99
N CYS A 556 -12.54 9.81 22.12
CA CYS A 556 -13.72 9.03 22.54
C CYS A 556 -14.91 9.19 21.57
N LEU A 557 -14.90 10.26 20.78
CA LEU A 557 -15.90 10.64 19.79
C LEU A 557 -15.20 11.32 18.60
N PHE A 558 -15.91 11.43 17.48
CA PHE A 558 -15.46 12.22 16.35
C PHE A 558 -15.75 13.71 16.60
N ALA A 559 -14.79 14.59 16.31
CA ALA A 559 -14.98 16.02 16.48
C ALA A 559 -14.29 16.83 15.37
N ARG A 560 -14.89 17.95 14.95
CA ARG A 560 -14.31 18.90 14.00
C ARG A 560 -13.56 19.99 14.75
N LEU A 561 -12.31 20.25 14.35
CA LEU A 561 -11.45 21.25 14.99
C LEU A 561 -11.76 22.66 14.47
N TYR A 562 -12.10 23.57 15.38
CA TYR A 562 -12.32 24.99 15.07
C TYR A 562 -11.22 25.89 15.60
N ALA A 563 -10.61 25.55 16.74
CA ALA A 563 -9.42 26.24 17.24
C ALA A 563 -8.54 25.32 18.08
N LEU A 564 -7.24 25.62 18.11
CA LEU A 564 -6.25 24.97 18.97
C LEU A 564 -5.66 26.04 19.89
N LEU A 565 -5.73 25.82 21.21
CA LEU A 565 -5.53 26.85 22.21
C LEU A 565 -4.57 26.38 23.30
N ARG A 566 -3.60 27.23 23.63
CA ARG A 566 -2.84 27.10 24.88
C ARG A 566 -3.28 28.19 25.84
N CYS A 567 -3.93 27.78 26.92
CA CYS A 567 -4.40 28.66 27.98
C CYS A 567 -3.34 28.72 29.09
N LYS A 568 -3.00 29.92 29.55
CA LYS A 568 -2.13 30.12 30.72
C LYS A 568 -3.00 30.54 31.91
N LEU A 569 -2.98 29.73 32.96
CA LEU A 569 -3.71 29.99 34.20
C LEU A 569 -2.93 30.94 35.13
N GLU A 570 -3.63 31.50 36.13
CA GLU A 570 -3.06 32.42 37.12
C GLU A 570 -1.92 31.80 37.93
N ASN A 571 -2.03 30.50 38.25
CA ASN A 571 -0.99 29.72 38.92
C ASN A 571 0.23 29.38 38.03
N GLY A 572 0.24 29.85 36.77
CA GLY A 572 1.31 29.60 35.81
C GLY A 572 1.18 28.29 35.01
N ARG A 573 0.21 27.43 35.33
CA ARG A 573 -0.08 26.20 34.60
C ARG A 573 -0.49 26.51 33.17
N GLN A 574 -0.05 25.68 32.23
CA GLN A 574 -0.49 25.72 30.84
C GLN A 574 -1.40 24.53 30.55
N ILE A 575 -2.50 24.78 29.86
CA ILE A 575 -3.47 23.76 29.42
C ILE A 575 -3.63 23.88 27.92
N ASP A 576 -3.52 22.75 27.22
CA ASP A 576 -3.71 22.64 25.78
C ASP A 576 -5.10 22.10 25.48
N LEU A 577 -5.91 22.91 24.80
CA LEU A 577 -7.32 22.64 24.49
C LEU A 577 -7.58 22.76 22.99
N ALA A 578 -8.63 22.10 22.53
CA ALA A 578 -9.25 22.38 21.24
C ALA A 578 -10.68 22.87 21.44
N LEU A 579 -11.07 23.87 20.67
CA LEU A 579 -12.49 24.23 20.48
C LEU A 579 -13.01 23.39 19.31
N VAL A 580 -14.07 22.63 19.55
CA VAL A 580 -14.55 21.63 18.59
C VAL A 580 -16.07 21.59 18.48
N ARG A 581 -16.55 20.97 17.40
CA ARG A 581 -17.94 20.50 17.26
C ARG A 581 -17.99 18.98 17.19
N GLU A 582 -19.04 18.39 17.75
CA GLU A 582 -19.17 16.94 17.90
C GLU A 582 -19.85 16.39 16.66
N PHE A 583 -19.41 15.21 16.25
CA PHE A 583 -20.14 14.39 15.31
C PHE A 583 -20.92 13.33 16.06
N LYS A 584 -22.25 13.35 15.92
CA LYS A 584 -23.13 12.33 16.49
C LYS A 584 -23.56 11.32 15.43
N PRO A 585 -23.61 10.02 15.75
CA PRO A 585 -24.13 9.02 14.82
C PRO A 585 -25.54 9.38 14.36
N ASN A 586 -25.77 9.36 13.05
CA ASN A 586 -27.05 9.69 12.44
C ASN A 586 -27.66 8.45 11.75
N LYS A 587 -28.98 8.31 11.82
CA LYS A 587 -29.71 7.14 11.29
C LYS A 587 -30.04 7.25 9.79
N TRP A 588 -29.80 8.41 9.16
CA TRP A 588 -30.01 8.60 7.73
C TRP A 588 -29.19 7.58 6.93
N LYS A 589 -29.80 7.02 5.89
CA LYS A 589 -29.18 5.99 5.05
C LYS A 589 -29.03 6.49 3.61
N PRO A 590 -27.87 6.25 2.97
CA PRO A 590 -27.75 6.50 1.55
C PRO A 590 -28.57 5.51 0.71
N LYS A 591 -28.78 5.79 -0.58
CA LYS A 591 -29.50 4.87 -1.49
C LYS A 591 -28.84 3.50 -1.54
N THR A 592 -27.51 3.46 -1.60
CA THR A 592 -26.77 2.22 -1.36
C THR A 592 -25.88 2.39 -0.15
N ARG A 593 -26.24 1.69 0.94
CA ARG A 593 -25.46 1.61 2.16
C ARG A 593 -24.42 0.51 2.03
N TRP A 594 -23.15 0.88 1.93
CA TRP A 594 -22.05 -0.07 1.85
C TRP A 594 -21.67 -0.63 3.23
N ALA A 595 -20.96 -1.76 3.26
CA ALA A 595 -20.49 -2.39 4.49
C ALA A 595 -19.57 -1.47 5.30
N GLY A 596 -19.89 -1.21 6.56
CA GLY A 596 -19.15 -0.26 7.42
C GLY A 596 -19.52 1.21 7.19
N CYS A 597 -20.56 1.52 6.38
CA CYS A 597 -21.04 2.88 6.18
C CYS A 597 -21.56 3.47 7.51
N GLN A 598 -20.86 4.49 7.99
CA GLN A 598 -21.24 5.32 9.13
C GLN A 598 -21.53 6.75 8.65
N VAL A 599 -22.68 7.27 9.09
CA VAL A 599 -23.10 8.65 8.83
C VAL A 599 -23.15 9.36 10.18
N HIS A 600 -22.57 10.55 10.22
CA HIS A 600 -22.56 11.39 11.40
C HIS A 600 -23.13 12.76 11.08
N GLU A 601 -23.76 13.38 12.08
CA GLU A 601 -24.24 14.75 12.01
C GLU A 601 -23.34 15.65 12.84
N GLU A 602 -22.84 16.72 12.23
CA GLU A 602 -22.09 17.75 12.93
C GLU A 602 -23.05 18.63 13.75
N VAL A 603 -22.94 18.54 15.07
CA VAL A 603 -23.78 19.30 15.99
C VAL A 603 -23.34 20.76 16.01
N LYS A 604 -24.30 21.70 15.97
CA LYS A 604 -24.01 23.14 15.89
C LYS A 604 -23.28 23.71 17.12
N GLY A 605 -23.41 23.07 18.27
CA GLY A 605 -22.84 23.50 19.55
C GLY A 605 -21.33 23.26 19.62
N TYR A 606 -20.63 24.20 20.26
CA TYR A 606 -19.18 24.11 20.50
C TYR A 606 -18.89 23.63 21.92
N PHE A 607 -17.81 22.90 22.08
CA PHE A 607 -17.27 22.52 23.38
C PHE A 607 -15.75 22.48 23.36
N LEU A 608 -15.17 22.43 24.55
CA LEU A 608 -13.74 22.30 24.76
C LEU A 608 -13.36 20.83 24.90
N LEU A 609 -12.26 20.46 24.28
CA LEU A 609 -11.67 19.13 24.33
C LEU A 609 -10.22 19.25 24.81
N LEU A 610 -9.85 18.47 25.83
CA LEU A 610 -8.43 18.31 26.18
C LEU A 610 -7.71 17.56 25.07
N MET A 611 -6.56 18.08 24.65
CA MET A 611 -5.77 17.44 23.60
C MET A 611 -5.27 16.05 24.00
N ASP A 612 -5.16 15.77 25.31
CA ASP A 612 -4.90 14.43 25.87
C ASP A 612 -5.87 13.34 25.36
N TYR A 613 -7.13 13.70 25.07
CA TYR A 613 -8.14 12.77 24.61
C TYR A 613 -8.15 12.56 23.10
N VAL A 614 -7.32 13.31 22.35
CA VAL A 614 -7.21 13.16 20.91
C VAL A 614 -6.27 12.01 20.58
N ILE A 615 -6.79 10.98 19.91
CA ILE A 615 -6.03 9.80 19.51
C ILE A 615 -5.33 10.06 18.18
N ARG A 616 -6.08 10.48 17.14
CA ARG A 616 -5.54 10.73 15.79
C ARG A 616 -6.47 11.60 14.95
N GLY A 617 -6.05 11.97 13.74
CA GLY A 617 -6.94 12.61 12.75
C GLY A 617 -7.94 11.61 12.19
N ALA A 618 -9.14 12.07 11.84
CA ALA A 618 -10.16 11.28 11.15
C ALA A 618 -10.83 12.08 10.04
N LEU A 619 -11.04 11.46 8.88
CA LEU A 619 -11.68 12.10 7.74
C LEU A 619 -13.20 11.90 7.78
N LEU A 620 -13.93 12.99 7.94
CA LEU A 620 -15.38 13.06 7.77
C LEU A 620 -15.70 14.00 6.61
N THR A 621 -16.24 13.45 5.53
CA THR A 621 -16.55 14.20 4.29
C THR A 621 -18.06 14.48 4.21
N PRO A 622 -18.49 15.67 3.77
CA PRO A 622 -19.91 15.99 3.63
C PRO A 622 -20.65 14.99 2.75
N VAL A 623 -21.91 14.70 3.11
CA VAL A 623 -22.80 13.91 2.25
C VAL A 623 -23.22 14.80 1.07
N PRO A 624 -22.98 14.39 -0.19
CA PRO A 624 -23.37 15.22 -1.33
C PRO A 624 -24.90 15.40 -1.45
N GLY A 625 -25.29 16.60 -1.88
CA GLY A 625 -26.67 16.98 -2.18
C GLY A 625 -27.27 18.02 -1.22
N LYS A 626 -28.31 18.73 -1.70
CA LYS A 626 -28.99 19.80 -0.97
C LYS A 626 -29.68 19.29 0.31
N GLY A 627 -29.64 20.08 1.38
CA GLY A 627 -30.31 19.80 2.66
C GLY A 627 -29.61 18.76 3.53
N LYS A 628 -28.35 18.45 3.23
CA LYS A 628 -27.52 17.47 3.96
C LYS A 628 -26.21 18.09 4.47
N GLU A 629 -26.18 19.41 4.61
CA GLU A 629 -24.96 20.19 4.86
C GLU A 629 -24.27 19.81 6.19
N ASN A 630 -25.03 19.30 7.17
CA ASN A 630 -24.48 18.86 8.46
C ASN A 630 -24.17 17.35 8.48
N LEU A 631 -24.59 16.58 7.48
CA LEU A 631 -24.37 15.13 7.43
C LEU A 631 -23.02 14.84 6.78
N HIS A 632 -22.29 13.90 7.36
CA HIS A 632 -20.95 13.52 6.92
C HIS A 632 -20.79 12.01 6.90
N PHE A 633 -20.11 11.51 5.87
CA PHE A 633 -19.62 10.13 5.85
C PHE A 633 -18.27 10.06 6.54
N PHE A 634 -18.12 9.11 7.46
CA PHE A 634 -16.81 8.71 7.95
C PHE A 634 -16.09 7.88 6.87
N VAL A 635 -14.84 8.25 6.56
CA VAL A 635 -14.03 7.60 5.53
C VAL A 635 -13.00 6.69 6.19
N ASP A 636 -13.31 5.40 6.26
CA ASP A 636 -12.45 4.39 6.89
C ASP A 636 -11.32 3.87 5.98
N THR A 637 -11.29 4.32 4.72
CA THR A 637 -10.36 3.87 3.68
C THR A 637 -9.10 4.72 3.57
N VAL A 638 -8.94 5.75 4.41
CA VAL A 638 -7.81 6.69 4.35
C VAL A 638 -6.47 5.95 4.46
N ASP A 639 -6.36 5.06 5.42
CA ASP A 639 -5.18 4.22 5.69
C ASP A 639 -5.57 2.94 6.45
N ALA A 640 -4.61 2.02 6.56
CA ALA A 640 -4.82 0.72 7.21
C ALA A 640 -5.12 0.83 8.71
N ASP A 641 -4.53 1.79 9.42
CA ASP A 641 -4.81 2.01 10.84
C ASP A 641 -6.26 2.46 11.06
N MET A 642 -6.77 3.40 10.26
CA MET A 642 -8.14 3.89 10.36
C MET A 642 -9.13 2.77 10.03
N PHE A 643 -8.84 1.99 9.00
CA PHE A 643 -9.64 0.82 8.63
C PHE A 643 -9.74 -0.20 9.78
N LEU A 644 -8.63 -0.47 10.47
CA LEU A 644 -8.61 -1.38 11.62
C LEU A 644 -9.35 -0.80 12.84
N ARG A 645 -9.27 0.51 13.08
CA ARG A 645 -10.06 1.18 14.14
C ARG A 645 -11.55 1.13 13.83
N ALA A 646 -11.92 1.27 12.57
CA ALA A 646 -13.30 1.19 12.11
C ALA A 646 -13.90 -0.22 12.22
N ASP A 647 -13.11 -1.28 12.03
CA ASP A 647 -13.56 -2.69 12.12
C ASP A 647 -13.63 -3.20 13.58
N GLN A 648 -13.08 -2.45 14.55
CA GLN A 648 -13.14 -2.77 15.99
C GLN A 648 -14.35 -2.16 16.72
N ASN A 649 -15.01 -1.19 16.10
CA ASN A 649 -16.23 -0.54 16.56
C ASN A 649 -17.45 -1.07 15.80
#